data_AF-A0A7D8USR1-F1
#
_entry.id   AF-A0A7D8USR1-F1
#
_cell.length_a   1.000
_cell.length_b   1.000
_cell.length_c   1.000
_cell.angle_alpha   90.00
_cell.angle_beta   90.00
_cell.angle_gamma   90.00
#
_symmetry.space_group_name_H-M   'P 1'
#
loop_
_entity.id
_entity.type
_entity.pdbx_description
1 polymer ?
#
loop_
_entity_poly.entity_id
_entity_poly.type
_entity_poly.pdbx_seq_one_letter_code
_entity_poly.pdbx_strand_id
1 'polypeptide(L)'
;MTTSSGFRFLRPYLCKDLAVSRKHAYLRFFSSTRCLGKKSFQKIDSYGHNVVKGKDGLKRNTNDRITKLEDANALKWPRIQNDMNSLTLTEYNKKYQRLQAGVKLSDKTVLIRGRLMSFRMAGSKLIFLDIYQDGHMVQGICNQNDLDAFNGVTMKVFRNFWHKLQRGDFISLYGHPHVTIQSKGELSIFCIELPQVLAPSISLIPRLLEDPEARVRNRHVDMLVNPKTSDTIRIRSHIIQHIRNFLLEDQFLEVQTPIVADSAGGAIARPFTTVATEFSDKQLALRVAPEIWLKRLVIGGMDRVFEIGPAFRNEGLDATHNPEFTTCEFYKSFADLNDLMSMTEKMVSGIASLVSVHRKHPLHSLPEPDPSLSATPYKRIEFIPAIEKAIGEKLPDLAGDQATENLLALCKKHSIKLSEALTLPRILDKLASIYIEPDCEAPTYIIYPPACMAPLAKSFIDPRTKQLVSARAELFIKKREMANMYEEENSPIEQRVKFMQQAKFKDDENKAFIDESYLEALEWGLPPTGGWGCGIDRMVMLFSGAKRISDVLPFGSLRNVVNLGNPAPRASGIAKKLESLASGQKDVPESKSAKKKKKKKAAASGAATPVKKDGMATPVKKDEVVSSVKAAPQTESASAKESASEAESADKEDEAPAPGKSSSAM
;
A
#
# COMPACT_ATOMS: atom_id res chain seq x y z
N MET A 1 4.29 6.59 -47.19
CA MET A 1 4.44 5.85 -45.91
C MET A 1 5.56 6.49 -45.11
N THR A 2 5.29 6.96 -43.88
CA THR A 2 6.30 7.13 -42.82
C THR A 2 5.60 7.08 -41.47
N THR A 3 6.15 6.31 -40.55
CA THR A 3 5.50 5.87 -39.29
C THR A 3 5.70 6.86 -38.16
N SER A 4 4.60 7.41 -37.60
CA SER A 4 4.64 8.21 -36.36
C SER A 4 3.35 8.10 -35.51
N SER A 5 2.60 7.00 -35.65
CA SER A 5 1.38 6.75 -34.86
C SER A 5 1.68 6.22 -33.45
N GLY A 6 2.74 5.42 -33.28
CA GLY A 6 3.02 4.67 -32.04
C GLY A 6 3.32 5.52 -30.79
N PHE A 7 3.79 6.77 -30.93
CA PHE A 7 4.17 7.59 -29.78
C PHE A 7 3.02 8.46 -29.22
N ARG A 8 1.90 8.61 -29.94
CA ARG A 8 0.76 9.44 -29.46
C ARG A 8 0.07 8.83 -28.23
N PHE A 9 -0.04 7.51 -28.17
CA PHE A 9 -0.69 6.79 -27.05
C PHE A 9 0.01 7.03 -25.70
N LEU A 10 1.33 7.14 -25.69
CA LEU A 10 2.12 7.23 -24.45
C LEU A 10 2.17 8.64 -23.85
N ARG A 11 1.83 9.71 -24.60
CA ARG A 11 2.13 11.11 -24.22
C ARG A 11 1.08 12.14 -24.72
N PRO A 12 -0.23 11.97 -24.44
CA PRO A 12 -1.27 12.88 -24.95
C PRO A 12 -1.12 14.34 -24.51
N TYR A 13 -0.50 14.61 -23.35
CA TYR A 13 -0.37 15.96 -22.78
C TYR A 13 0.82 16.78 -23.32
N LEU A 14 1.71 16.21 -24.14
CA LEU A 14 2.93 16.89 -24.61
C LEU A 14 2.73 17.72 -25.91
N CYS A 15 1.49 17.86 -26.38
CA CYS A 15 1.14 18.63 -27.58
C CYS A 15 -0.03 19.61 -27.36
N LYS A 16 -0.16 20.17 -26.15
CA LYS A 16 -0.92 21.41 -25.92
C LYS A 16 -0.06 22.37 -25.10
N ASP A 17 0.16 23.57 -25.63
CA ASP A 17 0.85 24.63 -24.90
C ASP A 17 0.07 25.00 -23.64
N LEU A 18 0.72 24.87 -22.48
CA LEU A 18 0.12 25.24 -21.20
C LEU A 18 0.13 26.76 -21.04
N ALA A 19 -1.06 27.35 -20.94
CA ALA A 19 -1.22 28.77 -20.64
C ALA A 19 -0.58 29.13 -19.28
N VAL A 20 0.20 30.20 -19.26
CA VAL A 20 1.01 30.60 -18.09
C VAL A 20 0.13 31.18 -16.98
N SER A 21 -0.13 30.38 -15.93
CA SER A 21 -0.80 30.84 -14.71
C SER A 21 0.12 31.73 -13.85
N ARG A 22 -0.44 32.78 -13.23
CA ARG A 22 0.31 33.88 -12.61
C ARG A 22 0.92 33.51 -11.24
N LYS A 23 2.18 33.92 -11.02
CA LYS A 23 3.05 33.66 -9.84
C LYS A 23 2.50 34.00 -8.43
N HIS A 24 1.30 34.56 -8.29
CA HIS A 24 0.81 35.11 -7.02
C HIS A 24 0.06 34.11 -6.12
N ALA A 25 -0.36 32.95 -6.64
CA ALA A 25 -1.03 31.92 -5.83
C ALA A 25 -0.07 31.21 -4.84
N TYR A 26 1.18 30.93 -5.26
CA TYR A 26 2.16 30.16 -4.48
C TYR A 26 2.72 30.89 -3.24
N LEU A 27 2.63 32.21 -3.18
CA LEU A 27 3.25 33.01 -2.11
C LEU A 27 2.45 33.05 -0.80
N ARG A 28 1.16 32.72 -0.81
CA ARG A 28 0.33 32.75 0.41
C ARG A 28 0.44 31.51 1.30
N PHE A 29 1.11 30.44 0.84
CA PHE A 29 1.25 29.19 1.60
C PHE A 29 2.55 29.08 2.42
N PHE A 30 3.47 30.05 2.30
CA PHE A 30 4.85 29.95 2.82
C PHE A 30 5.17 30.81 4.05
N SER A 31 4.22 31.57 4.59
CA SER A 31 4.48 32.57 5.65
C SER A 31 4.16 32.13 7.08
N SER A 32 3.69 30.90 7.32
CA SER A 32 3.14 30.46 8.60
C SER A 32 3.76 29.16 9.16
N THR A 33 5.09 29.09 9.31
CA THR A 33 5.76 28.30 10.38
C THR A 33 7.27 28.61 10.45
N ARG A 34 7.62 29.76 11.02
CA ARG A 34 8.98 30.04 11.53
C ARG A 34 8.89 30.84 12.82
N CYS A 35 8.99 30.15 13.95
CA CYS A 35 9.60 30.65 15.20
C CYS A 35 9.60 29.56 16.28
N LEU A 36 10.53 29.73 17.23
CA LEU A 36 10.90 28.88 18.37
C LEU A 36 11.94 27.79 18.06
N GLY A 37 13.16 28.03 18.57
CA GLY A 37 14.21 27.02 18.67
C GLY A 37 14.73 26.95 20.10
N LYS A 38 15.70 26.06 20.35
CA LYS A 38 16.68 26.19 21.44
C LYS A 38 17.93 25.33 21.15
N LYS A 39 19.05 25.74 21.74
CA LYS A 39 20.39 25.17 21.53
C LYS A 39 20.62 23.94 22.41
N SER A 40 21.50 23.05 22.00
CA SER A 40 22.39 22.30 22.93
C SER A 40 23.70 21.90 22.23
N PHE A 41 24.68 21.46 23.02
CA PHE A 41 26.11 21.45 22.68
C PHE A 41 26.58 20.24 21.85
N GLN A 42 27.70 20.42 21.14
CA GLN A 42 28.51 19.33 20.62
C GLN A 42 29.33 18.66 21.74
N LYS A 43 29.34 17.33 21.76
CA LYS A 43 30.53 16.54 22.08
C LYS A 43 30.85 15.67 20.88
N ILE A 44 32.14 15.55 20.58
CA ILE A 44 32.68 14.66 19.57
C ILE A 44 33.26 13.47 20.34
N ASP A 45 32.77 12.27 20.07
CA ASP A 45 33.42 11.04 20.48
C ASP A 45 33.54 10.08 19.29
N SER A 46 34.65 9.37 19.25
CA SER A 46 35.13 8.57 18.13
C SER A 46 34.69 7.10 18.22
N TYR A 47 34.58 6.44 17.06
CA TYR A 47 34.42 4.99 16.90
C TYR A 47 33.49 4.26 17.90
N GLY A 48 32.18 4.43 17.72
CA GLY A 48 31.14 3.66 18.42
C GLY A 48 30.03 3.16 17.48
N HIS A 49 29.31 2.10 17.86
CA HIS A 49 28.30 1.45 17.04
C HIS A 49 27.19 2.41 16.55
N ASN A 50 27.12 2.63 15.23
CA ASN A 50 26.08 3.44 14.58
C ASN A 50 24.71 2.73 14.56
N VAL A 51 24.04 2.68 15.73
CA VAL A 51 22.59 2.52 15.82
C VAL A 51 21.97 3.91 15.71
N VAL A 52 21.05 4.09 14.77
CA VAL A 52 20.42 5.38 14.51
C VAL A 52 19.32 5.66 15.53
N LYS A 53 19.66 6.37 16.60
CA LYS A 53 18.74 6.85 17.63
C LYS A 53 18.62 8.38 17.57
N GLY A 54 17.69 8.90 16.76
CA GLY A 54 17.38 10.33 16.71
C GLY A 54 16.83 10.84 15.37
N LYS A 55 16.13 11.98 15.42
CA LYS A 55 15.36 12.57 14.30
C LYS A 55 16.20 12.98 13.08
N ASP A 56 17.49 13.27 13.27
CA ASP A 56 18.49 13.63 12.25
C ASP A 56 19.26 12.40 11.71
N GLY A 57 18.66 11.21 11.84
CA GLY A 57 19.34 9.90 11.90
C GLY A 57 20.20 9.46 10.70
N LEU A 58 20.18 10.17 9.58
CA LEU A 58 21.07 9.93 8.44
C LEU A 58 21.97 11.15 8.25
N LYS A 59 23.06 11.26 9.03
CA LYS A 59 24.10 12.27 8.82
C LYS A 59 24.74 12.06 7.44
N ARG A 60 24.28 12.86 6.48
CA ARG A 60 24.70 12.83 5.07
C ARG A 60 26.12 13.37 4.90
N ASN A 61 27.14 12.58 5.25
CA ASN A 61 28.51 12.89 4.83
C ASN A 61 28.75 12.47 3.36
N THR A 62 27.81 12.85 2.49
CA THR A 62 27.75 12.46 1.07
C THR A 62 28.80 13.19 0.24
N ASN A 63 29.19 14.41 0.63
CA ASN A 63 30.21 15.19 -0.08
C ASN A 63 31.58 14.50 0.00
N ASP A 64 32.01 14.06 1.19
CA ASP A 64 33.25 13.30 1.37
C ASP A 64 33.23 11.98 0.58
N ARG A 65 32.08 11.30 0.52
CA ARG A 65 31.90 10.08 -0.27
C ARG A 65 32.02 10.37 -1.77
N ILE A 66 31.40 11.44 -2.27
CA ILE A 66 31.49 11.86 -3.67
C ILE A 66 32.94 12.21 -4.03
N THR A 67 33.63 13.03 -3.25
CA THR A 67 35.04 13.40 -3.52
C THR A 67 35.95 12.17 -3.55
N LYS A 68 35.83 11.24 -2.59
CA LYS A 68 36.59 9.98 -2.61
C LYS A 68 36.31 9.10 -3.84
N LEU A 69 35.10 9.17 -4.40
CA LEU A 69 34.73 8.43 -5.63
C LEU A 69 35.23 9.14 -6.90
N GLU A 70 35.28 10.47 -6.90
CA GLU A 70 35.90 11.28 -7.96
C GLU A 70 37.41 11.00 -8.03
N ASP A 71 38.12 11.13 -6.90
CA ASP A 71 39.57 10.87 -6.77
C ASP A 71 39.94 9.44 -7.21
N ALA A 72 39.07 8.47 -6.93
CA ALA A 72 39.25 7.07 -7.31
C ALA A 72 38.76 6.72 -8.72
N ASN A 73 38.26 7.70 -9.50
CA ASN A 73 37.63 7.51 -10.82
C ASN A 73 36.52 6.42 -10.81
N ALA A 74 35.82 6.32 -9.68
CA ALA A 74 34.85 5.28 -9.31
C ALA A 74 33.41 5.82 -9.19
N LEU A 75 33.20 7.13 -9.37
CA LEU A 75 31.87 7.74 -9.48
C LEU A 75 31.25 7.44 -10.86
N LYS A 76 30.92 6.17 -11.11
CA LYS A 76 30.42 5.67 -12.39
C LYS A 76 29.23 4.73 -12.19
N TRP A 77 28.34 4.72 -13.18
CA TRP A 77 27.22 3.80 -13.31
C TRP A 77 27.29 3.13 -14.69
N PRO A 78 28.22 2.18 -14.90
CA PRO A 78 28.36 1.49 -16.17
C PRO A 78 27.07 0.78 -16.58
N ARG A 79 26.79 0.73 -17.88
CA ARG A 79 25.78 -0.19 -18.42
C ARG A 79 26.26 -1.63 -18.18
N ILE A 80 25.37 -2.47 -17.68
CA ILE A 80 25.63 -3.91 -17.54
C ILE A 80 25.72 -4.53 -18.94
N GLN A 81 26.77 -5.32 -19.16
CA GLN A 81 26.93 -6.18 -20.33
C GLN A 81 26.42 -7.59 -20.02
N ASN A 82 25.89 -8.27 -21.04
CA ASN A 82 25.51 -9.68 -20.93
C ASN A 82 26.77 -10.55 -20.82
N ASP A 83 26.71 -11.59 -20.00
CA ASP A 83 27.82 -12.52 -19.76
C ASP A 83 27.23 -13.91 -19.56
N MET A 84 27.70 -14.90 -20.32
CA MET A 84 27.21 -16.28 -20.27
C MET A 84 27.50 -16.97 -18.93
N ASN A 85 28.43 -16.44 -18.14
CA ASN A 85 28.76 -16.93 -16.80
C ASN A 85 27.96 -16.21 -15.70
N SER A 86 27.06 -15.28 -16.06
CA SER A 86 26.24 -14.53 -15.11
C SER A 86 25.20 -15.42 -14.44
N LEU A 87 25.20 -15.46 -13.11
CA LEU A 87 24.15 -16.09 -12.28
C LEU A 87 23.60 -15.10 -11.26
N THR A 88 22.31 -15.21 -10.95
CA THR A 88 21.74 -14.62 -9.72
C THR A 88 22.26 -15.36 -8.49
N LEU A 89 22.20 -14.72 -7.31
CA LEU A 89 22.59 -15.40 -6.07
C LEU A 89 21.71 -16.62 -5.74
N THR A 90 20.44 -16.60 -6.16
CA THR A 90 19.51 -17.74 -6.04
C THR A 90 19.98 -18.93 -6.87
N GLU A 91 20.30 -18.70 -8.15
CA GLU A 91 20.80 -19.75 -9.06
C GLU A 91 22.16 -20.27 -8.63
N TYR A 92 23.06 -19.37 -8.21
CA TYR A 92 24.37 -19.71 -7.67
C TYR A 92 24.25 -20.66 -6.47
N ASN A 93 23.45 -20.27 -5.47
CA ASN A 93 23.20 -21.10 -4.30
C ASN A 93 22.59 -22.46 -4.68
N LYS A 94 21.53 -22.47 -5.51
CA LYS A 94 20.87 -23.71 -5.96
C LYS A 94 21.83 -24.65 -6.70
N LYS A 95 22.73 -24.10 -7.53
CA LYS A 95 23.69 -24.85 -8.35
C LYS A 95 24.86 -25.42 -7.53
N TYR A 96 25.34 -24.69 -6.52
CA TYR A 96 26.57 -25.03 -5.79
C TYR A 96 26.36 -25.45 -4.32
N GLN A 97 25.12 -25.49 -3.80
CA GLN A 97 24.78 -25.93 -2.43
C GLN A 97 25.31 -27.32 -2.02
N ARG A 98 25.67 -28.19 -2.98
CA ARG A 98 26.18 -29.56 -2.72
C ARG A 98 27.71 -29.67 -2.77
N LEU A 99 28.44 -28.56 -2.93
CA LEU A 99 29.90 -28.59 -2.90
C LEU A 99 30.43 -28.93 -1.50
N GLN A 100 31.46 -29.77 -1.45
CA GLN A 100 32.11 -30.15 -0.20
C GLN A 100 33.02 -29.01 0.31
N ALA A 101 33.16 -28.92 1.64
CA ALA A 101 34.01 -27.93 2.27
C ALA A 101 35.48 -28.04 1.81
N GLY A 102 36.11 -26.91 1.52
CA GLY A 102 37.46 -26.82 0.96
C GLY A 102 37.55 -26.91 -0.57
N VAL A 103 36.52 -27.41 -1.26
CA VAL A 103 36.55 -27.52 -2.73
C VAL A 103 36.53 -26.13 -3.38
N LYS A 104 37.42 -25.90 -4.35
CA LYS A 104 37.41 -24.76 -5.28
C LYS A 104 37.31 -25.30 -6.69
N LEU A 105 36.27 -24.94 -7.43
CA LEU A 105 36.07 -25.34 -8.83
C LEU A 105 36.86 -24.43 -9.77
N SER A 106 38.18 -24.63 -9.82
CA SER A 106 39.08 -23.84 -10.67
C SER A 106 38.82 -23.99 -12.19
N ASP A 107 38.06 -25.00 -12.61
CA ASP A 107 37.64 -25.25 -13.99
C ASP A 107 36.34 -24.51 -14.40
N LYS A 108 35.71 -23.79 -13.45
CA LYS A 108 34.45 -23.06 -13.67
C LYS A 108 34.59 -21.61 -13.22
N THR A 109 34.29 -20.67 -14.10
CA THR A 109 34.12 -19.27 -13.74
C THR A 109 32.64 -18.91 -13.66
N VAL A 110 32.30 -17.97 -12.78
CA VAL A 110 30.96 -17.44 -12.59
C VAL A 110 31.07 -15.93 -12.34
N LEU A 111 30.13 -15.17 -12.90
CA LEU A 111 29.89 -13.78 -12.57
C LEU A 111 28.64 -13.68 -11.68
N ILE A 112 28.78 -13.19 -10.45
CA ILE A 112 27.64 -12.87 -9.58
C ILE A 112 27.60 -11.39 -9.25
N ARG A 113 26.40 -10.85 -9.00
CA ARG A 113 26.16 -9.42 -8.79
C ARG A 113 25.26 -9.22 -7.57
N GLY A 114 25.52 -8.18 -6.78
CA GLY A 114 24.70 -7.90 -5.59
C GLY A 114 25.09 -6.62 -4.87
N ARG A 115 24.31 -6.27 -3.85
CA ARG A 115 24.61 -5.15 -2.95
C ARG A 115 25.58 -5.60 -1.87
N LEU A 116 26.71 -4.91 -1.73
CA LEU A 116 27.68 -5.14 -0.66
C LEU A 116 27.06 -4.75 0.70
N MET A 117 26.80 -5.74 1.55
CA MET A 117 26.19 -5.54 2.88
C MET A 117 27.24 -5.39 3.98
N SER A 118 28.40 -6.02 3.79
CA SER A 118 29.50 -6.15 4.74
C SER A 118 30.80 -6.39 3.98
N PHE A 119 31.93 -5.92 4.52
CA PHE A 119 33.25 -6.38 4.13
C PHE A 119 34.19 -6.37 5.32
N ARG A 120 35.18 -7.27 5.32
CA ARG A 120 36.21 -7.39 6.35
C ARG A 120 37.56 -7.73 5.73
N MET A 121 38.64 -7.21 6.31
CA MET A 121 40.00 -7.59 5.94
C MET A 121 40.53 -8.65 6.90
N ALA A 122 41.32 -9.60 6.39
CA ALA A 122 42.10 -10.54 7.17
C ALA A 122 43.59 -10.33 6.82
N GLY A 123 44.28 -9.54 7.64
CA GLY A 123 45.59 -9.01 7.29
C GLY A 123 45.52 -7.98 6.14
N SER A 124 46.65 -7.76 5.46
CA SER A 124 46.78 -6.72 4.41
C SER A 124 46.45 -7.20 2.99
N LYS A 125 46.30 -8.52 2.78
CA LYS A 125 46.19 -9.15 1.46
C LYS A 125 44.88 -9.89 1.20
N LEU A 126 44.03 -10.12 2.20
CA LEU A 126 42.80 -10.90 2.06
C LEU A 126 41.58 -10.07 2.48
N ILE A 127 40.54 -10.08 1.64
CA ILE A 127 39.27 -9.39 1.88
C ILE A 127 38.12 -10.37 1.67
N PHE A 128 37.16 -10.34 2.59
CA PHE A 128 35.86 -10.99 2.45
C PHE A 128 34.78 -9.94 2.21
N LEU A 129 33.86 -10.21 1.28
CA LEU A 129 32.81 -9.32 0.79
C LEU A 129 31.46 -10.04 0.86
N ASP A 130 30.50 -9.56 1.64
CA ASP A 130 29.19 -10.21 1.70
C ASP A 130 28.22 -9.45 0.79
N ILE A 131 27.82 -10.05 -0.35
CA ILE A 131 26.87 -9.46 -1.28
C ILE A 131 25.47 -10.07 -1.12
N TYR A 132 24.45 -9.24 -1.33
CA TYR A 132 23.03 -9.60 -1.17
C TYR A 132 22.21 -9.31 -2.42
N GLN A 133 21.32 -10.23 -2.76
CA GLN A 133 20.34 -10.15 -3.83
C GLN A 133 19.13 -11.04 -3.47
N ASP A 134 17.91 -10.52 -3.58
CA ASP A 134 16.65 -11.28 -3.54
C ASP A 134 16.49 -12.30 -2.39
N GLY A 135 16.91 -11.92 -1.19
CA GLY A 135 16.84 -12.78 0.01
C GLY A 135 18.11 -13.58 0.28
N HIS A 136 18.96 -13.75 -0.72
CA HIS A 136 20.19 -14.55 -0.66
C HIS A 136 21.42 -13.69 -0.38
N MET A 137 22.38 -14.27 0.35
CA MET A 137 23.70 -13.71 0.62
C MET A 137 24.76 -14.69 0.09
N VAL A 138 25.84 -14.17 -0.50
CA VAL A 138 27.02 -14.95 -0.92
C VAL A 138 28.28 -14.19 -0.54
N GLN A 139 29.28 -14.92 -0.04
CA GLN A 139 30.59 -14.37 0.33
C GLN A 139 31.53 -14.36 -0.88
N GLY A 140 32.16 -13.23 -1.17
CA GLY A 140 33.29 -13.10 -2.07
C GLY A 140 34.61 -13.11 -1.32
N ILE A 141 35.60 -13.83 -1.83
CA ILE A 141 36.95 -13.92 -1.26
C ILE A 141 37.93 -13.34 -2.28
N CYS A 142 38.62 -12.26 -1.90
CA CYS A 142 39.62 -11.60 -2.73
C CYS A 142 40.99 -11.68 -2.05
N ASN A 143 41.90 -12.50 -2.58
CA ASN A 143 43.30 -12.59 -2.12
C ASN A 143 44.22 -11.87 -3.10
N GLN A 144 44.99 -10.90 -2.62
CA GLN A 144 45.90 -10.11 -3.45
C GLN A 144 46.96 -10.98 -4.14
N ASN A 145 47.49 -12.03 -3.49
CA ASN A 145 48.48 -12.90 -4.12
C ASN A 145 47.93 -13.61 -5.37
N ASP A 146 46.70 -14.14 -5.27
CA ASP A 146 46.05 -14.87 -6.36
C ASP A 146 45.62 -13.94 -7.50
N LEU A 147 45.18 -12.72 -7.16
CA LEU A 147 44.90 -11.68 -8.15
C LEU A 147 46.18 -11.23 -8.87
N ASP A 148 47.29 -11.00 -8.15
CA ASP A 148 48.59 -10.65 -8.75
C ASP A 148 49.05 -11.73 -9.75
N ALA A 149 48.93 -13.00 -9.36
CA ALA A 149 49.28 -14.14 -10.21
C ALA A 149 48.39 -14.29 -11.45
N PHE A 150 47.12 -13.88 -11.39
CA PHE A 150 46.16 -14.05 -12.49
C PHE A 150 46.09 -12.83 -13.44
N ASN A 151 46.21 -11.60 -12.91
CA ASN A 151 46.03 -10.36 -13.69
C ASN A 151 46.91 -9.18 -13.24
N GLY A 152 47.97 -9.41 -12.45
CA GLY A 152 48.95 -8.37 -12.11
C GLY A 152 48.41 -7.27 -11.18
N VAL A 153 47.37 -7.57 -10.38
CA VAL A 153 46.85 -6.64 -9.37
C VAL A 153 47.85 -6.44 -8.23
N THR A 154 48.70 -5.43 -8.44
CA THR A 154 49.65 -4.97 -7.44
C THR A 154 48.94 -4.57 -6.13
N MET A 155 49.66 -4.71 -5.02
CA MET A 155 49.15 -4.33 -3.69
C MET A 155 48.63 -2.88 -3.62
N LYS A 156 49.21 -1.95 -4.41
CA LYS A 156 48.75 -0.55 -4.47
C LYS A 156 47.34 -0.45 -5.05
N VAL A 157 47.06 -1.18 -6.13
CA VAL A 157 45.72 -1.21 -6.77
C VAL A 157 44.72 -1.92 -5.85
N PHE A 158 45.10 -3.05 -5.25
CA PHE A 158 44.28 -3.75 -4.25
C PHE A 158 43.91 -2.85 -3.05
N ARG A 159 44.88 -2.07 -2.53
CA ARG A 159 44.65 -1.12 -1.44
C ARG A 159 43.69 0.01 -1.82
N ASN A 160 43.90 0.61 -3.00
CA ASN A 160 43.02 1.65 -3.52
C ASN A 160 41.59 1.13 -3.79
N PHE A 161 41.45 -0.13 -4.19
CA PHE A 161 40.16 -0.77 -4.35
C PHE A 161 39.38 -0.83 -3.03
N TRP A 162 39.94 -1.37 -1.96
CA TRP A 162 39.16 -1.54 -0.72
C TRP A 162 38.92 -0.24 0.05
N HIS A 163 39.83 0.74 -0.04
CA HIS A 163 39.58 2.08 0.49
C HIS A 163 38.36 2.79 -0.15
N LYS A 164 37.95 2.39 -1.36
CA LYS A 164 36.77 2.96 -2.05
C LYS A 164 35.47 2.19 -1.79
N LEU A 165 35.52 1.01 -1.17
CA LEU A 165 34.32 0.22 -0.89
C LEU A 165 33.51 0.80 0.29
N GLN A 166 32.19 0.75 0.17
CA GLN A 166 31.26 1.10 1.23
C GLN A 166 30.06 0.14 1.24
N ARG A 167 29.55 -0.17 2.44
CA ARG A 167 28.25 -0.84 2.59
C ARG A 167 27.19 -0.09 1.77
N GLY A 168 26.50 -0.82 0.92
CA GLY A 168 25.47 -0.33 0.02
C GLY A 168 25.90 -0.25 -1.45
N ASP A 169 27.19 -0.27 -1.76
CA ASP A 169 27.70 -0.30 -3.14
C ASP A 169 27.16 -1.56 -3.86
N PHE A 170 26.68 -1.44 -5.08
CA PHE A 170 26.46 -2.61 -5.94
C PHE A 170 27.77 -2.99 -6.61
N ILE A 171 28.14 -4.26 -6.50
CA ILE A 171 29.37 -4.81 -7.08
C ILE A 171 29.10 -6.08 -7.88
N SER A 172 29.99 -6.41 -8.81
CA SER A 172 30.12 -7.75 -9.39
C SER A 172 31.35 -8.46 -8.84
N LEU A 173 31.26 -9.78 -8.72
CA LEU A 173 32.33 -10.69 -8.34
C LEU A 173 32.49 -11.71 -9.48
N TYR A 174 33.70 -11.81 -10.04
CA TYR A 174 34.03 -12.78 -11.07
C TYR A 174 35.10 -13.75 -10.54
N GLY A 175 34.84 -15.05 -10.62
CA GLY A 175 35.70 -16.05 -9.99
C GLY A 175 35.14 -17.46 -9.95
N HIS A 176 35.78 -18.29 -9.13
CA HIS A 176 35.50 -19.71 -9.02
C HIS A 176 34.56 -20.04 -7.86
N PRO A 177 33.58 -20.95 -8.05
CA PRO A 177 32.80 -21.48 -6.94
C PRO A 177 33.68 -22.17 -5.90
N HIS A 178 33.47 -21.84 -4.62
CA HIS A 178 34.25 -22.35 -3.50
C HIS A 178 33.40 -22.55 -2.25
N VAL A 179 33.73 -23.54 -1.43
CA VAL A 179 33.17 -23.66 -0.07
C VAL A 179 34.31 -23.59 0.94
N THR A 180 34.21 -22.69 1.90
CA THR A 180 35.27 -22.48 2.89
C THR A 180 35.42 -23.68 3.85
N ILE A 181 36.63 -23.91 4.35
CA ILE A 181 36.90 -24.99 5.34
C ILE A 181 36.45 -24.58 6.75
N GLN A 182 36.46 -23.28 7.04
CA GLN A 182 36.26 -22.75 8.39
C GLN A 182 34.78 -22.54 8.72
N SER A 183 34.44 -22.77 9.99
CA SER A 183 33.10 -22.64 10.61
C SER A 183 31.90 -22.56 9.66
N LYS A 184 31.27 -23.71 9.41
CA LYS A 184 29.98 -23.95 8.71
C LYS A 184 30.01 -24.23 7.20
N GLY A 185 31.15 -24.21 6.52
CA GLY A 185 31.17 -24.54 5.08
C GLY A 185 30.40 -23.52 4.25
N GLU A 186 30.77 -22.24 4.37
CA GLU A 186 30.05 -21.15 3.72
C GLU A 186 30.32 -21.14 2.20
N LEU A 187 29.25 -21.23 1.41
CA LEU A 187 29.32 -21.14 -0.04
C LEU A 187 29.74 -19.73 -0.46
N SER A 188 30.89 -19.66 -1.12
CA SER A 188 31.61 -18.45 -1.45
C SER A 188 32.01 -18.44 -2.92
N ILE A 189 32.39 -17.27 -3.45
CA ILE A 189 33.08 -17.14 -4.74
C ILE A 189 34.53 -16.70 -4.47
N PHE A 190 35.48 -17.41 -5.06
CA PHE A 190 36.90 -17.07 -5.00
C PHE A 190 37.25 -16.19 -6.20
N CYS A 191 37.38 -14.88 -5.98
CA CYS A 191 37.55 -13.91 -7.04
C CYS A 191 38.90 -14.07 -7.75
N ILE A 192 38.87 -14.09 -9.09
CA ILE A 192 40.06 -14.06 -9.95
C ILE A 192 40.32 -12.66 -10.52
N GLU A 193 39.34 -11.76 -10.42
CA GLU A 193 39.46 -10.35 -10.77
C GLU A 193 39.07 -9.45 -9.59
N LEU A 194 39.54 -8.19 -9.62
CA LEU A 194 39.07 -7.18 -8.69
C LEU A 194 37.58 -6.91 -8.91
N PRO A 195 36.74 -6.92 -7.86
CA PRO A 195 35.32 -6.63 -7.99
C PRO A 195 35.04 -5.30 -8.68
N GLN A 196 34.13 -5.29 -9.63
CA GLN A 196 33.72 -4.06 -10.31
C GLN A 196 32.60 -3.39 -9.51
N VAL A 197 32.75 -2.10 -9.20
CA VAL A 197 31.64 -1.30 -8.65
C VAL A 197 30.72 -0.91 -9.79
N LEU A 198 29.47 -1.36 -9.72
CA LEU A 198 28.42 -1.13 -10.73
C LEU A 198 27.57 0.10 -10.42
N ALA A 199 27.33 0.37 -9.13
CA ALA A 199 26.67 1.59 -8.66
C ALA A 199 27.11 1.89 -7.23
N PRO A 200 27.95 2.92 -7.00
CA PRO A 200 28.40 3.26 -5.64
C PRO A 200 27.26 3.86 -4.82
N SER A 201 27.20 3.51 -3.54
CA SER A 201 26.30 4.13 -2.58
C SER A 201 26.86 5.47 -2.11
N ILE A 202 26.19 6.55 -2.51
CA ILE A 202 26.52 7.91 -2.07
C ILE A 202 26.11 8.11 -0.61
N SER A 203 24.95 7.58 -0.22
CA SER A 203 24.44 7.63 1.16
C SER A 203 25.01 6.48 1.99
N LEU A 204 25.27 6.74 3.28
CA LEU A 204 25.57 5.68 4.23
C LEU A 204 24.29 4.89 4.55
N ILE A 205 24.31 3.59 4.30
CA ILE A 205 23.19 2.71 4.65
C ILE A 205 23.35 2.25 6.11
N PRO A 206 22.38 2.54 7.00
CA PRO A 206 22.47 2.16 8.40
C PRO A 206 22.51 0.63 8.56
N ARG A 207 22.98 0.13 9.72
CA ARG A 207 22.92 -1.30 10.01
C ARG A 207 21.49 -1.77 10.29
N LEU A 208 20.75 -0.95 11.02
CA LEU A 208 19.35 -1.12 11.43
C LEU A 208 18.70 0.27 11.45
N LEU A 209 17.38 0.35 11.20
CA LEU A 209 16.64 1.61 11.27
C LEU A 209 15.50 1.46 12.27
N GLU A 210 15.73 1.91 13.51
CA GLU A 210 14.78 1.78 14.62
C GLU A 210 13.77 2.93 14.68
N ASP A 211 14.25 4.18 14.47
CA ASP A 211 13.46 5.40 14.63
C ASP A 211 12.17 5.41 13.76
N PRO A 212 10.97 5.44 14.37
CA PRO A 212 9.72 5.32 13.61
C PRO A 212 9.51 6.43 12.57
N GLU A 213 9.90 7.68 12.86
CA GLU A 213 9.78 8.79 11.90
C GLU A 213 10.75 8.61 10.71
N ALA A 214 11.95 8.09 10.93
CA ALA A 214 12.91 7.80 9.89
C ALA A 214 12.51 6.58 9.04
N ARG A 215 11.91 5.54 9.64
CA ARG A 215 11.33 4.39 8.91
C ARG A 215 10.19 4.83 7.99
N VAL A 216 9.28 5.66 8.50
CA VAL A 216 8.18 6.29 7.74
C VAL A 216 8.71 7.09 6.54
N ARG A 217 9.69 7.98 6.77
CA ARG A 217 10.24 8.87 5.73
C ARG A 217 11.19 8.18 4.74
N ASN A 218 11.85 7.10 5.15
CA ASN A 218 12.83 6.37 4.34
C ASN A 218 12.41 4.91 4.21
N ARG A 219 11.15 4.66 3.82
CA ARG A 219 10.55 3.32 3.77
C ARG A 219 11.32 2.31 2.90
N HIS A 220 11.98 2.79 1.85
CA HIS A 220 12.91 2.00 1.04
C HIS A 220 14.21 1.60 1.80
N VAL A 221 14.67 2.40 2.75
CA VAL A 221 15.77 2.05 3.67
C VAL A 221 15.27 1.11 4.78
N ASP A 222 14.07 1.33 5.31
CA ASP A 222 13.39 0.42 6.26
C ASP A 222 13.32 -1.00 5.69
N MET A 223 12.78 -1.16 4.47
CA MET A 223 12.76 -2.45 3.76
C MET A 223 14.15 -3.05 3.49
N LEU A 224 15.19 -2.21 3.31
CA LEU A 224 16.55 -2.67 3.01
C LEU A 224 17.31 -3.19 4.24
N VAL A 225 16.99 -2.69 5.45
CA VAL A 225 17.76 -3.00 6.67
C VAL A 225 16.97 -3.75 7.74
N ASN A 226 15.65 -3.79 7.65
CA ASN A 226 14.77 -4.50 8.58
C ASN A 226 14.05 -5.65 7.83
N PRO A 227 14.52 -6.91 7.94
CA PRO A 227 13.96 -8.04 7.19
C PRO A 227 12.44 -8.21 7.36
N LYS A 228 11.92 -8.02 8.59
CA LYS A 228 10.47 -8.07 8.87
C LYS A 228 9.66 -7.10 8.01
N THR A 229 10.18 -5.91 7.71
CA THR A 229 9.51 -4.97 6.81
C THR A 229 9.45 -5.55 5.40
N SER A 230 10.56 -6.07 4.86
CA SER A 230 10.57 -6.67 3.52
C SER A 230 9.74 -7.95 3.41
N ASP A 231 9.77 -8.81 4.43
CA ASP A 231 9.08 -10.10 4.41
C ASP A 231 7.56 -9.93 4.52
N THR A 232 7.11 -8.90 5.26
CA THR A 232 5.70 -8.49 5.29
C THR A 232 5.18 -8.09 3.90
N ILE A 233 5.98 -7.38 3.11
CA ILE A 233 5.62 -7.00 1.74
C ILE A 233 5.71 -8.19 0.77
N ARG A 234 6.66 -9.12 0.97
CA ARG A 234 6.75 -10.36 0.19
C ARG A 234 5.54 -11.28 0.44
N ILE A 235 5.16 -11.51 1.70
CA ILE A 235 4.03 -12.40 2.02
C ILE A 235 2.69 -11.83 1.51
N ARG A 236 2.52 -10.49 1.45
CA ARG A 236 1.37 -9.87 0.76
C ARG A 236 1.20 -10.40 -0.66
N SER A 237 2.29 -10.47 -1.44
CA SER A 237 2.26 -10.96 -2.82
C SER A 237 1.84 -12.43 -2.89
N HIS A 238 2.36 -13.27 -1.99
CA HIS A 238 1.99 -14.68 -1.93
C HIS A 238 0.53 -14.91 -1.48
N ILE A 239 0.04 -14.14 -0.51
CA ILE A 239 -1.36 -14.17 -0.05
C ILE A 239 -2.31 -13.79 -1.19
N ILE A 240 -2.04 -12.69 -1.89
CA ILE A 240 -2.83 -12.25 -3.06
C ILE A 240 -2.85 -13.34 -4.15
N GLN A 241 -1.70 -13.94 -4.46
CA GLN A 241 -1.63 -14.98 -5.47
C GLN A 241 -2.37 -16.26 -5.05
N HIS A 242 -2.34 -16.61 -3.77
CA HIS A 242 -3.07 -17.77 -3.26
C HIS A 242 -4.59 -17.57 -3.31
N ILE A 243 -5.09 -16.38 -2.92
CA ILE A 243 -6.52 -16.05 -3.05
C ILE A 243 -6.96 -16.11 -4.53
N ARG A 244 -6.16 -15.54 -5.44
CA ARG A 244 -6.40 -15.65 -6.89
C ARG A 244 -6.46 -17.10 -7.35
N ASN A 245 -5.46 -17.92 -7.02
CA ASN A 245 -5.42 -19.32 -7.44
C ASN A 245 -6.62 -20.12 -6.88
N PHE A 246 -6.96 -19.93 -5.60
CA PHE A 246 -8.10 -20.58 -4.94
C PHE A 246 -9.43 -20.33 -5.67
N LEU A 247 -9.65 -19.10 -6.15
CA LEU A 247 -10.85 -18.74 -6.91
C LEU A 247 -10.80 -19.24 -8.36
N LEU A 248 -9.64 -19.16 -9.03
CA LEU A 248 -9.45 -19.71 -10.38
C LEU A 248 -9.62 -21.24 -10.43
N GLU A 249 -9.21 -21.96 -9.38
CA GLU A 249 -9.40 -23.40 -9.24
C GLU A 249 -10.90 -23.76 -9.20
N ASP A 250 -11.74 -22.98 -8.51
CA ASP A 250 -13.21 -23.07 -8.54
C ASP A 250 -13.85 -22.30 -9.71
N GLN A 251 -13.11 -22.14 -10.83
CA GLN A 251 -13.61 -21.58 -12.11
C GLN A 251 -14.22 -20.17 -12.02
N PHE A 252 -13.79 -19.34 -11.07
CA PHE A 252 -14.16 -17.92 -11.06
C PHE A 252 -13.42 -17.13 -12.15
N LEU A 253 -14.12 -16.18 -12.77
CA LEU A 253 -13.54 -15.22 -13.71
C LEU A 253 -12.99 -13.99 -12.96
N GLU A 254 -11.69 -13.70 -13.12
CA GLU A 254 -11.09 -12.46 -12.62
C GLU A 254 -11.47 -11.29 -13.55
N VAL A 255 -12.07 -10.25 -12.99
CA VAL A 255 -12.56 -9.07 -13.74
C VAL A 255 -12.03 -7.76 -13.15
N GLN A 256 -12.20 -6.67 -13.90
CA GLN A 256 -11.89 -5.31 -13.44
C GLN A 256 -13.09 -4.40 -13.70
N THR A 257 -13.65 -3.84 -12.63
CA THR A 257 -14.82 -2.95 -12.68
C THR A 257 -14.42 -1.47 -12.58
N PRO A 258 -15.30 -0.51 -12.94
CA PRO A 258 -14.97 0.91 -12.92
C PRO A 258 -14.49 1.43 -11.55
N ILE A 259 -13.29 2.04 -11.52
CA ILE A 259 -12.75 2.71 -10.33
C ILE A 259 -13.36 4.10 -10.11
N VAL A 260 -13.68 4.80 -11.21
CA VAL A 260 -14.35 6.11 -11.22
C VAL A 260 -15.77 5.90 -11.76
N ALA A 261 -16.76 6.38 -11.05
CA ALA A 261 -18.17 6.29 -11.43
C ALA A 261 -18.91 7.61 -11.14
N ASP A 262 -20.16 7.69 -11.58
CA ASP A 262 -21.08 8.80 -11.27
C ASP A 262 -21.25 8.96 -9.75
N SER A 263 -21.73 7.89 -9.13
CA SER A 263 -21.89 7.75 -7.69
C SER A 263 -21.07 6.56 -7.17
N ALA A 264 -20.83 6.54 -5.86
CA ALA A 264 -20.23 5.39 -5.19
C ALA A 264 -21.32 4.61 -4.44
N GLY A 265 -21.39 3.30 -4.70
CA GLY A 265 -22.31 2.36 -4.03
C GLY A 265 -21.58 1.07 -3.63
N GLY A 266 -22.33 0.07 -3.15
CA GLY A 266 -21.79 -1.20 -2.64
C GLY A 266 -21.18 -1.15 -1.23
N ALA A 267 -21.11 0.01 -0.59
CA ALA A 267 -20.79 0.11 0.84
C ALA A 267 -21.35 1.40 1.44
N ILE A 268 -21.61 1.39 2.75
CA ILE A 268 -21.86 2.61 3.53
C ILE A 268 -20.49 3.20 3.87
N ALA A 269 -20.07 4.19 3.09
CA ALA A 269 -18.78 4.85 3.25
C ALA A 269 -18.80 6.23 2.57
N ARG A 270 -18.01 7.17 3.07
CA ARG A 270 -17.86 8.49 2.44
C ARG A 270 -16.89 8.39 1.25
N PRO A 271 -17.29 8.68 -0.01
CA PRO A 271 -16.37 8.56 -1.14
C PRO A 271 -15.37 9.73 -1.23
N PHE A 272 -14.32 9.52 -2.02
CA PHE A 272 -13.56 10.62 -2.61
C PHE A 272 -14.26 11.10 -3.87
N THR A 273 -14.35 12.41 -4.06
CA THR A 273 -14.93 13.01 -5.27
C THR A 273 -13.87 13.63 -6.17
N THR A 274 -14.16 13.66 -7.47
CA THR A 274 -13.28 14.18 -8.52
C THR A 274 -14.12 14.78 -9.66
N VAL A 275 -13.46 15.36 -10.67
CA VAL A 275 -14.09 15.89 -11.89
C VAL A 275 -13.25 15.43 -13.09
N ALA A 276 -13.90 14.88 -14.12
CA ALA A 276 -13.24 14.54 -15.38
C ALA A 276 -13.33 15.72 -16.36
N THR A 277 -12.32 15.90 -17.21
CA THR A 277 -12.33 17.00 -18.22
C THR A 277 -13.49 16.90 -19.20
N GLU A 278 -13.90 15.68 -19.56
CA GLU A 278 -15.05 15.41 -20.45
C GLU A 278 -16.41 15.71 -19.77
N PHE A 279 -16.46 15.61 -18.44
CA PHE A 279 -17.66 15.78 -17.62
C PHE A 279 -17.42 16.90 -16.61
N SER A 280 -17.02 18.09 -17.08
CA SER A 280 -16.66 19.23 -16.22
C SER A 280 -17.75 19.64 -15.24
N ASP A 281 -18.99 19.45 -15.65
CA ASP A 281 -20.18 19.92 -14.93
C ASP A 281 -20.74 18.86 -13.98
N LYS A 282 -20.08 17.69 -13.90
CA LYS A 282 -20.51 16.54 -13.12
C LYS A 282 -19.43 16.12 -12.13
N GLN A 283 -19.78 16.08 -10.85
CA GLN A 283 -18.94 15.49 -9.82
C GLN A 283 -18.99 13.97 -9.94
N LEU A 284 -17.83 13.33 -10.04
CA LEU A 284 -17.65 11.89 -10.07
C LEU A 284 -17.11 11.40 -8.72
N ALA A 285 -17.23 10.10 -8.44
CA ALA A 285 -16.73 9.46 -7.23
C ALA A 285 -15.71 8.36 -7.54
N LEU A 286 -14.76 8.16 -6.63
CA LEU A 286 -13.99 6.91 -6.55
C LEU A 286 -14.83 5.83 -5.84
N ARG A 287 -14.78 4.59 -6.33
CA ARG A 287 -15.56 3.48 -5.76
C ARG A 287 -15.20 3.17 -4.31
N VAL A 288 -16.22 2.86 -3.52
CA VAL A 288 -16.09 2.38 -2.12
C VAL A 288 -16.12 0.85 -2.00
N ALA A 289 -16.68 0.17 -3.01
CA ALA A 289 -16.67 -1.27 -3.27
C ALA A 289 -16.98 -1.54 -4.77
N PRO A 290 -16.51 -2.64 -5.39
CA PRO A 290 -16.93 -3.10 -6.72
C PRO A 290 -18.27 -3.86 -6.75
N GLU A 291 -18.81 -4.33 -5.61
CA GLU A 291 -20.08 -5.08 -5.43
C GLU A 291 -21.15 -4.89 -6.53
N ILE A 292 -21.66 -3.68 -6.75
CA ILE A 292 -22.77 -3.40 -7.69
C ILE A 292 -22.41 -3.80 -9.12
N TRP A 293 -21.16 -3.59 -9.53
CA TRP A 293 -20.69 -3.95 -10.87
C TRP A 293 -20.51 -5.46 -11.01
N LEU A 294 -20.06 -6.14 -9.95
CA LEU A 294 -19.89 -7.60 -9.96
C LEU A 294 -21.25 -8.31 -10.06
N LYS A 295 -22.29 -7.84 -9.35
CA LYS A 295 -23.67 -8.37 -9.53
C LYS A 295 -24.22 -8.14 -10.93
N ARG A 296 -23.93 -6.98 -11.56
CA ARG A 296 -24.30 -6.74 -12.98
C ARG A 296 -23.64 -7.73 -13.94
N LEU A 297 -22.44 -8.23 -13.64
CA LEU A 297 -21.80 -9.28 -14.43
C LEU A 297 -22.46 -10.66 -14.21
N VAL A 298 -22.91 -10.95 -12.99
CA VAL A 298 -23.72 -12.17 -12.71
C VAL A 298 -25.04 -12.13 -13.48
N ILE A 299 -25.75 -10.99 -13.47
CA ILE A 299 -26.96 -10.76 -14.30
C ILE A 299 -26.64 -10.91 -15.80
N GLY A 300 -25.44 -10.49 -16.22
CA GLY A 300 -24.90 -10.71 -17.57
C GLY A 300 -24.51 -12.16 -17.89
N GLY A 301 -24.85 -13.14 -17.04
CA GLY A 301 -24.60 -14.57 -17.26
C GLY A 301 -23.26 -15.10 -16.74
N MET A 302 -22.52 -14.33 -15.94
CA MET A 302 -21.24 -14.78 -15.37
C MET A 302 -21.45 -15.36 -13.96
N ASP A 303 -21.73 -16.66 -13.87
CA ASP A 303 -22.07 -17.33 -12.60
C ASP A 303 -21.02 -17.21 -11.47
N ARG A 304 -19.76 -16.91 -11.81
CA ARG A 304 -18.65 -16.85 -10.86
C ARG A 304 -17.69 -15.73 -11.25
N VAL A 305 -17.73 -14.62 -10.54
CA VAL A 305 -16.85 -13.45 -10.80
C VAL A 305 -16.12 -13.01 -9.54
N PHE A 306 -14.90 -12.52 -9.68
CA PHE A 306 -14.17 -11.87 -8.60
C PHE A 306 -13.30 -10.72 -9.08
N GLU A 307 -13.05 -9.76 -8.19
CA GLU A 307 -12.06 -8.71 -8.39
C GLU A 307 -11.15 -8.61 -7.16
N ILE A 308 -9.83 -8.57 -7.41
CA ILE A 308 -8.83 -8.12 -6.43
C ILE A 308 -8.37 -6.73 -6.85
N GLY A 309 -8.81 -5.69 -6.13
CA GLY A 309 -8.62 -4.31 -6.56
C GLY A 309 -8.62 -3.28 -5.43
N PRO A 310 -8.31 -2.01 -5.75
CA PRO A 310 -8.36 -0.93 -4.77
C PRO A 310 -9.80 -0.47 -4.52
N ALA A 311 -10.09 -0.10 -3.27
CA ALA A 311 -11.27 0.64 -2.85
C ALA A 311 -10.85 1.91 -2.10
N PHE A 312 -11.68 2.95 -2.17
CA PHE A 312 -11.34 4.29 -1.72
C PHE A 312 -12.41 4.85 -0.76
N ARG A 313 -12.03 5.07 0.50
CA ARG A 313 -12.93 5.60 1.53
C ARG A 313 -12.32 6.84 2.19
N ASN A 314 -13.03 7.95 2.10
CA ASN A 314 -12.61 9.26 2.62
C ASN A 314 -12.92 9.36 4.12
N GLU A 315 -12.29 8.50 4.91
CA GLU A 315 -12.56 8.27 6.34
C GLU A 315 -11.33 8.63 7.21
N GLY A 316 -11.40 8.32 8.50
CA GLY A 316 -10.30 8.51 9.44
C GLY A 316 -9.09 7.61 9.15
N LEU A 317 -7.91 8.07 9.61
CA LEU A 317 -6.68 7.28 9.61
C LEU A 317 -6.42 6.70 11.00
N ASP A 318 -6.38 5.37 11.13
CA ASP A 318 -6.08 4.69 12.40
C ASP A 318 -5.10 3.50 12.22
N ALA A 319 -5.16 2.51 13.12
CA ALA A 319 -4.33 1.31 13.04
C ALA A 319 -4.79 0.30 11.97
N THR A 320 -6.04 0.34 11.53
CA THR A 320 -6.69 -0.63 10.64
C THR A 320 -7.27 -0.01 9.38
N HIS A 321 -7.45 1.31 9.35
CA HIS A 321 -8.05 2.05 8.24
C HIS A 321 -7.01 2.94 7.54
N ASN A 322 -6.95 2.82 6.21
CA ASN A 322 -6.22 3.70 5.31
C ASN A 322 -7.17 4.08 4.15
N PRO A 323 -7.19 5.34 3.68
CA PRO A 323 -8.17 5.78 2.68
C PRO A 323 -8.11 5.08 1.31
N GLU A 324 -6.98 4.46 0.98
CA GLU A 324 -6.84 3.49 -0.11
C GLU A 324 -6.48 2.12 0.49
N PHE A 325 -7.17 1.05 0.08
CA PHE A 325 -6.91 -0.32 0.55
C PHE A 325 -7.29 -1.32 -0.52
N THR A 326 -6.81 -2.55 -0.42
CA THR A 326 -7.11 -3.63 -1.39
C THR A 326 -8.19 -4.55 -0.84
N THR A 327 -9.29 -4.72 -1.58
CA THR A 327 -10.27 -5.76 -1.31
C THR A 327 -10.08 -6.95 -2.25
N CYS A 328 -10.60 -8.11 -1.82
CA CYS A 328 -11.02 -9.17 -2.72
C CYS A 328 -12.54 -9.31 -2.53
N GLU A 329 -13.30 -9.19 -3.61
CA GLU A 329 -14.75 -9.43 -3.61
C GLU A 329 -15.09 -10.46 -4.68
N PHE A 330 -15.96 -11.43 -4.35
CA PHE A 330 -16.42 -12.45 -5.27
C PHE A 330 -17.92 -12.71 -5.13
N TYR A 331 -18.54 -13.13 -6.24
CA TYR A 331 -19.96 -13.44 -6.35
C TYR A 331 -20.13 -14.78 -7.07
N LYS A 332 -20.97 -15.65 -6.50
CA LYS A 332 -21.20 -17.02 -6.99
C LYS A 332 -22.68 -17.34 -7.02
N SER A 333 -23.23 -17.58 -8.21
CA SER A 333 -24.58 -18.08 -8.39
C SER A 333 -24.76 -19.42 -7.66
N PHE A 334 -25.94 -19.58 -7.07
CA PHE A 334 -26.41 -20.76 -6.33
C PHE A 334 -25.56 -21.17 -5.11
N ALA A 335 -24.77 -20.23 -4.53
CA ALA A 335 -24.10 -20.43 -3.25
C ALA A 335 -24.94 -19.88 -2.08
N ASP A 336 -25.07 -20.66 -1.01
CA ASP A 336 -25.74 -20.25 0.25
C ASP A 336 -24.73 -19.70 1.29
N LEU A 337 -25.23 -19.27 2.45
CA LEU A 337 -24.35 -18.77 3.52
C LEU A 337 -23.36 -19.84 4.07
N ASN A 338 -23.71 -21.14 4.02
CA ASN A 338 -22.82 -22.23 4.45
C ASN A 338 -21.70 -22.49 3.43
N ASP A 339 -21.99 -22.40 2.13
CA ASP A 339 -20.99 -22.44 1.07
C ASP A 339 -19.94 -21.34 1.27
N LEU A 340 -20.39 -20.11 1.48
CA LEU A 340 -19.53 -18.94 1.72
C LEU A 340 -18.64 -19.12 2.97
N MET A 341 -19.21 -19.62 4.08
CA MET A 341 -18.44 -19.95 5.29
C MET A 341 -17.43 -21.09 5.04
N SER A 342 -17.80 -22.14 4.31
CA SER A 342 -16.90 -23.26 3.99
C SER A 342 -15.76 -22.84 3.05
N MET A 343 -16.05 -22.01 2.05
CA MET A 343 -15.03 -21.42 1.17
C MET A 343 -14.07 -20.54 1.96
N THR A 344 -14.58 -19.72 2.89
CA THR A 344 -13.76 -18.87 3.76
C THR A 344 -12.84 -19.69 4.67
N GLU A 345 -13.36 -20.73 5.33
CA GLU A 345 -12.57 -21.64 6.18
C GLU A 345 -11.43 -22.31 5.40
N LYS A 346 -11.72 -22.82 4.20
CA LYS A 346 -10.71 -23.42 3.30
C LYS A 346 -9.65 -22.40 2.88
N MET A 347 -10.06 -21.20 2.47
CA MET A 347 -9.16 -20.13 2.04
C MET A 347 -8.22 -19.68 3.18
N VAL A 348 -8.75 -19.44 4.38
CA VAL A 348 -7.95 -18.98 5.53
C VAL A 348 -6.96 -20.06 5.99
N SER A 349 -7.36 -21.34 6.04
CA SER A 349 -6.47 -22.46 6.36
C SER A 349 -5.39 -22.70 5.27
N GLY A 350 -5.75 -22.50 3.99
CA GLY A 350 -4.82 -22.51 2.87
C GLY A 350 -3.74 -21.43 2.99
N ILE A 351 -4.13 -20.20 3.34
CA ILE A 351 -3.19 -19.10 3.59
C ILE A 351 -2.31 -19.40 4.81
N ALA A 352 -2.84 -19.97 5.90
CA ALA A 352 -2.04 -20.36 7.05
C ALA A 352 -0.95 -21.38 6.66
N SER A 353 -1.32 -22.40 5.90
CA SER A 353 -0.40 -23.43 5.39
C SER A 353 0.71 -22.81 4.50
N LEU A 354 0.32 -21.92 3.58
CA LEU A 354 1.22 -21.17 2.72
C LEU A 354 2.25 -20.34 3.52
N VAL A 355 1.80 -19.64 4.56
CA VAL A 355 2.65 -18.80 5.40
C VAL A 355 3.67 -19.65 6.17
N SER A 356 3.25 -20.77 6.78
CA SER A 356 4.17 -21.70 7.45
C SER A 356 5.19 -22.33 6.50
N VAL A 357 4.85 -22.54 5.21
CA VAL A 357 5.83 -22.96 4.19
C VAL A 357 6.84 -21.85 3.89
N HIS A 358 6.39 -20.63 3.56
CA HIS A 358 7.29 -19.51 3.25
C HIS A 358 8.16 -19.06 4.42
N ARG A 359 7.71 -19.26 5.67
CA ARG A 359 8.49 -19.01 6.88
C ARG A 359 9.74 -19.90 6.98
N LYS A 360 9.69 -21.13 6.44
CA LYS A 360 10.84 -22.04 6.41
C LYS A 360 11.95 -21.54 5.48
N HIS A 361 11.59 -20.89 4.37
CA HIS A 361 12.48 -20.10 3.50
C HIS A 361 11.62 -19.35 2.45
N PRO A 362 11.86 -18.07 2.12
CA PRO A 362 12.88 -17.15 2.65
C PRO A 362 12.39 -16.23 3.80
N LEU A 363 11.13 -16.33 4.22
CA LEU A 363 10.46 -15.29 5.04
C LEU A 363 10.55 -15.55 6.55
N HIS A 364 11.75 -15.86 7.03
CA HIS A 364 12.00 -16.33 8.40
C HIS A 364 11.60 -15.36 9.52
N SER A 365 11.41 -14.07 9.21
CA SER A 365 11.11 -13.03 10.21
C SER A 365 9.60 -12.89 10.54
N LEU A 366 8.75 -13.67 9.85
CA LEU A 366 7.32 -13.73 10.11
C LEU A 366 7.01 -14.59 11.37
N PRO A 367 5.90 -14.31 12.09
CA PRO A 367 5.42 -15.21 13.14
C PRO A 367 4.95 -16.55 12.55
N GLU A 368 4.77 -17.58 13.38
CA GLU A 368 3.93 -18.70 12.98
C GLU A 368 2.46 -18.24 12.91
N PRO A 369 1.68 -18.75 11.95
CA PRO A 369 0.22 -18.66 11.97
C PRO A 369 -0.36 -19.24 13.27
N ASP A 370 -1.52 -18.72 13.64
CA ASP A 370 -2.26 -19.21 14.80
C ASP A 370 -2.91 -20.56 14.46
N PRO A 371 -2.70 -21.65 15.23
CA PRO A 371 -3.27 -22.96 14.93
C PRO A 371 -4.80 -22.97 14.83
N SER A 372 -5.48 -22.03 15.51
CA SER A 372 -6.94 -21.89 15.43
C SER A 372 -7.44 -21.54 14.03
N LEU A 373 -6.60 -20.99 13.15
CA LEU A 373 -6.95 -20.69 11.76
C LEU A 373 -7.22 -21.95 10.91
N SER A 374 -6.72 -23.11 11.33
CA SER A 374 -7.02 -24.40 10.71
C SER A 374 -7.95 -25.28 11.55
N ALA A 375 -8.44 -24.78 12.69
CA ALA A 375 -9.40 -25.48 13.55
C ALA A 375 -10.84 -25.22 13.07
N THR A 376 -11.21 -25.89 11.98
CA THR A 376 -12.55 -25.81 11.36
C THR A 376 -13.49 -26.91 11.87
N PRO A 377 -14.82 -26.68 11.93
CA PRO A 377 -15.51 -25.44 11.60
C PRO A 377 -15.31 -24.36 12.68
N TYR A 378 -15.37 -23.09 12.28
CA TYR A 378 -15.24 -21.96 13.20
C TYR A 378 -16.49 -21.79 14.08
N LYS A 379 -16.31 -21.18 15.25
CA LYS A 379 -17.41 -20.86 16.19
C LYS A 379 -18.44 -19.99 15.47
N ARG A 380 -19.74 -20.26 15.64
CA ARG A 380 -20.83 -19.41 15.13
C ARG A 380 -21.58 -18.77 16.30
N ILE A 381 -21.86 -17.48 16.22
CA ILE A 381 -22.64 -16.72 17.20
C ILE A 381 -23.77 -16.00 16.46
N GLU A 382 -25.01 -16.29 16.82
CA GLU A 382 -26.17 -15.57 16.28
C GLU A 382 -26.34 -14.22 16.99
N PHE A 383 -26.51 -13.16 16.20
CA PHE A 383 -26.46 -11.76 16.66
C PHE A 383 -27.47 -11.45 17.78
N ILE A 384 -28.77 -11.65 17.50
CA ILE A 384 -29.85 -11.31 18.43
C ILE A 384 -29.78 -12.17 19.71
N PRO A 385 -29.73 -13.53 19.64
CA PRO A 385 -29.64 -14.36 20.84
C PRO A 385 -28.43 -14.07 21.74
N ALA A 386 -27.30 -13.65 21.17
CA ALA A 386 -26.12 -13.28 21.95
C ALA A 386 -26.35 -11.99 22.77
N ILE A 387 -26.95 -10.97 22.16
CA ILE A 387 -27.29 -9.71 22.83
C ILE A 387 -28.40 -9.95 23.88
N GLU A 388 -29.46 -10.68 23.54
CA GLU A 388 -30.54 -11.00 24.49
C GLU A 388 -30.02 -11.75 25.72
N LYS A 389 -29.11 -12.72 25.52
CA LYS A 389 -28.46 -13.45 26.60
C LYS A 389 -27.57 -12.57 27.48
N ALA A 390 -26.86 -11.61 26.88
CA ALA A 390 -25.93 -10.73 27.61
C ALA A 390 -26.65 -9.61 28.38
N ILE A 391 -27.78 -9.13 27.86
CA ILE A 391 -28.65 -8.15 28.53
C ILE A 391 -29.57 -8.85 29.57
N GLY A 392 -29.93 -10.12 29.34
CA GLY A 392 -30.91 -10.84 30.16
C GLY A 392 -32.36 -10.50 29.84
N GLU A 393 -32.62 -9.84 28.71
CA GLU A 393 -33.94 -9.38 28.28
C GLU A 393 -34.04 -9.48 26.75
N LYS A 394 -35.25 -9.73 26.23
CA LYS A 394 -35.48 -9.81 24.78
C LYS A 394 -35.35 -8.44 24.12
N LEU A 395 -34.89 -8.43 22.86
CA LEU A 395 -34.91 -7.23 22.05
C LEU A 395 -36.36 -6.89 21.61
N PRO A 396 -36.71 -5.60 21.50
CA PRO A 396 -37.98 -5.20 20.91
C PRO A 396 -38.06 -5.61 19.42
N ASP A 397 -39.24 -5.58 18.83
CA ASP A 397 -39.39 -5.73 17.37
C ASP A 397 -38.51 -4.69 16.64
N LEU A 398 -37.54 -5.20 15.86
CA LEU A 398 -36.56 -4.38 15.14
C LEU A 398 -37.07 -3.94 13.74
N ALA A 399 -38.21 -4.45 13.29
CA ALA A 399 -38.84 -4.09 12.02
C ALA A 399 -39.95 -3.04 12.17
N GLY A 400 -40.55 -2.90 13.37
CA GLY A 400 -41.62 -1.94 13.64
C GLY A 400 -41.18 -0.47 13.69
N ASP A 401 -42.11 0.46 13.43
CA ASP A 401 -41.83 1.91 13.33
C ASP A 401 -41.22 2.53 14.61
N GLN A 402 -41.46 1.93 15.78
CA GLN A 402 -40.95 2.39 17.09
C GLN A 402 -39.68 1.64 17.54
N ALA A 403 -39.05 0.84 16.67
CA ALA A 403 -37.87 0.03 16.99
C ALA A 403 -36.74 0.86 17.61
N THR A 404 -36.49 2.07 17.10
CA THR A 404 -35.41 2.94 17.57
C THR A 404 -35.70 3.45 18.99
N GLU A 405 -36.90 3.98 19.28
CA GLU A 405 -37.23 4.46 20.63
C GLU A 405 -37.26 3.32 21.64
N ASN A 406 -37.81 2.16 21.27
CA ASN A 406 -37.87 0.98 22.14
C ASN A 406 -36.47 0.46 22.48
N LEU A 407 -35.56 0.39 21.50
CA LEU A 407 -34.18 -0.06 21.74
C LEU A 407 -33.39 0.96 22.57
N LEU A 408 -33.61 2.27 22.38
CA LEU A 408 -33.06 3.32 23.23
C LEU A 408 -33.58 3.24 24.67
N ALA A 409 -34.86 2.92 24.87
CA ALA A 409 -35.44 2.71 26.18
C ALA A 409 -34.83 1.49 26.89
N LEU A 410 -34.63 0.37 26.18
CA LEU A 410 -33.93 -0.80 26.68
C LEU A 410 -32.47 -0.47 27.07
N CYS A 411 -31.74 0.25 26.22
CA CYS A 411 -30.37 0.65 26.52
C CYS A 411 -30.28 1.57 27.75
N LYS A 412 -31.22 2.51 27.91
CA LYS A 412 -31.33 3.35 29.12
C LYS A 412 -31.62 2.52 30.38
N LYS A 413 -32.57 1.57 30.30
CA LYS A 413 -32.93 0.66 31.41
C LYS A 413 -31.71 -0.13 31.91
N HIS A 414 -30.87 -0.61 31.00
CA HIS A 414 -29.66 -1.37 31.30
C HIS A 414 -28.39 -0.51 31.47
N SER A 415 -28.53 0.82 31.58
CA SER A 415 -27.40 1.78 31.75
C SER A 415 -26.31 1.69 30.68
N ILE A 416 -26.67 1.27 29.46
CA ILE A 416 -25.77 1.15 28.31
C ILE A 416 -25.45 2.55 27.79
N LYS A 417 -24.16 2.91 27.77
CA LYS A 417 -23.69 4.22 27.32
C LYS A 417 -23.71 4.31 25.79
N LEU A 418 -24.70 5.03 25.28
CA LEU A 418 -24.82 5.43 23.87
C LEU A 418 -24.46 6.90 23.71
N SER A 419 -23.96 7.29 22.54
CA SER A 419 -23.86 8.70 22.15
C SER A 419 -25.24 9.26 21.77
N GLU A 420 -25.37 10.58 21.75
CA GLU A 420 -26.59 11.24 21.27
C GLU A 420 -26.80 10.98 19.77
N ALA A 421 -28.07 10.90 19.34
CA ALA A 421 -28.52 10.75 17.96
C ALA A 421 -27.97 9.53 17.16
N LEU A 422 -27.98 8.32 17.74
CA LEU A 422 -27.71 7.09 16.99
C LEU A 422 -28.94 6.56 16.22
N THR A 423 -28.71 6.16 14.97
CA THR A 423 -29.68 5.41 14.15
C THR A 423 -29.80 3.95 14.61
N LEU A 424 -30.91 3.28 14.30
CA LEU A 424 -31.15 1.88 14.70
C LEU A 424 -29.96 0.92 14.38
N PRO A 425 -29.39 0.92 13.15
CA PRO A 425 -28.24 0.06 12.86
C PRO A 425 -27.00 0.38 13.71
N ARG A 426 -26.77 1.66 14.03
CA ARG A 426 -25.62 2.09 14.86
C ARG A 426 -25.80 1.75 16.34
N ILE A 427 -27.03 1.67 16.84
CA ILE A 427 -27.29 1.15 18.20
C ILE A 427 -26.97 -0.34 18.23
N LEU A 428 -27.42 -1.10 17.23
CA LEU A 428 -27.18 -2.55 17.13
C LEU A 428 -25.70 -2.89 16.96
N ASP A 429 -24.99 -2.18 16.09
CA ASP A 429 -23.52 -2.22 15.96
C ASP A 429 -22.83 -1.95 17.30
N LYS A 430 -23.26 -0.89 18.01
CA LYS A 430 -22.72 -0.57 19.33
C LYS A 430 -22.95 -1.70 20.35
N LEU A 431 -24.11 -2.37 20.32
CA LEU A 431 -24.39 -3.53 21.17
C LEU A 431 -23.51 -4.74 20.80
N ALA A 432 -23.29 -5.02 19.51
CA ALA A 432 -22.37 -6.06 19.05
C ALA A 432 -20.93 -5.82 19.55
N SER A 433 -20.45 -4.58 19.49
CA SER A 433 -19.12 -4.20 19.98
C SER A 433 -18.93 -4.36 21.50
N ILE A 434 -20.03 -4.39 22.26
CA ILE A 434 -20.02 -4.57 23.73
C ILE A 434 -20.17 -6.05 24.10
N TYR A 435 -21.04 -6.78 23.40
CA TYR A 435 -21.52 -8.10 23.84
C TYR A 435 -21.10 -9.30 22.97
N ILE A 436 -20.65 -9.07 21.73
CA ILE A 436 -20.31 -10.15 20.77
C ILE A 436 -18.83 -10.11 20.38
N GLU A 437 -18.32 -8.96 19.94
CA GLU A 437 -16.93 -8.83 19.48
C GLU A 437 -15.87 -9.24 20.53
N PRO A 438 -16.04 -8.97 21.85
CA PRO A 438 -15.08 -9.40 22.87
C PRO A 438 -14.90 -10.92 22.96
N ASP A 439 -15.90 -11.70 22.55
CA ASP A 439 -15.91 -13.16 22.53
C ASP A 439 -15.22 -13.78 21.29
N CYS A 440 -14.83 -12.94 20.33
CA CYS A 440 -14.27 -13.34 19.03
C CYS A 440 -12.73 -13.31 19.00
N GLU A 441 -12.08 -13.89 20.01
CA GLU A 441 -10.61 -14.01 20.06
C GLU A 441 -10.11 -15.05 19.03
N ALA A 442 -10.68 -16.26 19.08
CA ALA A 442 -10.50 -17.28 18.04
C ALA A 442 -11.42 -17.00 16.83
N PRO A 443 -11.15 -17.58 15.64
CA PRO A 443 -12.00 -17.45 14.47
C PRO A 443 -13.46 -17.75 14.77
N THR A 444 -14.31 -16.75 14.59
CA THR A 444 -15.72 -16.77 14.97
C THR A 444 -16.55 -16.03 13.93
N TYR A 445 -17.61 -16.66 13.43
CA TYR A 445 -18.63 -16.01 12.63
C TYR A 445 -19.69 -15.37 13.53
N ILE A 446 -19.95 -14.08 13.34
CA ILE A 446 -21.18 -13.43 13.78
C ILE A 446 -22.19 -13.61 12.65
N ILE A 447 -23.33 -14.26 12.91
CA ILE A 447 -24.33 -14.61 11.90
C ILE A 447 -25.71 -14.03 12.21
N TYR A 448 -26.53 -13.91 11.17
CA TYR A 448 -27.90 -13.43 11.22
C TYR A 448 -28.09 -12.06 11.93
N PRO A 449 -27.32 -11.01 11.55
CA PRO A 449 -27.59 -9.66 12.03
C PRO A 449 -28.97 -9.19 11.54
N PRO A 450 -29.66 -8.32 12.32
CA PRO A 450 -30.95 -7.72 11.94
C PRO A 450 -30.93 -7.13 10.52
N ALA A 451 -32.02 -7.28 9.77
CA ALA A 451 -32.06 -6.90 8.36
C ALA A 451 -31.77 -5.40 8.11
N CYS A 452 -32.10 -4.53 9.06
CA CYS A 452 -31.80 -3.09 8.98
C CYS A 452 -30.29 -2.77 8.97
N MET A 453 -29.42 -3.71 9.35
CA MET A 453 -27.95 -3.58 9.29
C MET A 453 -27.34 -4.06 7.96
N ALA A 454 -28.12 -4.67 7.08
CA ALA A 454 -27.63 -5.35 5.88
C ALA A 454 -28.52 -5.07 4.66
N PRO A 455 -28.52 -3.83 4.12
CA PRO A 455 -29.47 -3.40 3.10
C PRO A 455 -29.33 -4.10 1.73
N LEU A 456 -28.23 -4.82 1.50
CA LEU A 456 -27.96 -5.59 0.27
C LEU A 456 -28.06 -7.11 0.47
N ALA A 457 -28.20 -7.58 1.71
CA ALA A 457 -28.30 -9.00 2.04
C ALA A 457 -29.77 -9.46 2.07
N LYS A 458 -30.02 -10.67 1.60
CA LYS A 458 -31.34 -11.31 1.64
C LYS A 458 -31.86 -11.44 3.07
N SER A 459 -33.17 -11.30 3.27
CA SER A 459 -33.77 -11.22 4.61
C SER A 459 -34.82 -12.31 4.84
N PHE A 460 -34.93 -12.79 6.08
CA PHE A 460 -35.90 -13.80 6.50
C PHE A 460 -36.33 -13.60 7.96
N ILE A 461 -37.48 -14.17 8.34
CA ILE A 461 -37.93 -14.20 9.74
C ILE A 461 -37.28 -15.38 10.45
N ASP A 462 -36.45 -15.12 11.48
CA ASP A 462 -35.88 -16.20 12.28
C ASP A 462 -37.00 -16.94 13.05
N PRO A 463 -37.17 -18.27 12.89
CA PRO A 463 -38.22 -19.02 13.54
C PRO A 463 -38.16 -18.99 15.08
N ARG A 464 -37.00 -18.70 15.69
CA ARG A 464 -36.82 -18.69 17.16
C ARG A 464 -37.11 -17.33 17.80
N THR A 465 -36.45 -16.27 17.34
CA THR A 465 -36.60 -14.91 17.87
C THR A 465 -37.82 -14.18 17.31
N LYS A 466 -38.35 -14.63 16.17
CA LYS A 466 -39.41 -13.97 15.36
C LYS A 466 -39.01 -12.60 14.81
N GLN A 467 -37.72 -12.30 14.79
CA GLN A 467 -37.17 -11.04 14.28
C GLN A 467 -36.82 -11.18 12.79
N LEU A 468 -36.86 -10.05 12.06
CA LEU A 468 -36.41 -9.97 10.67
C LEU A 468 -34.88 -9.85 10.63
N VAL A 469 -34.21 -10.93 10.24
CA VAL A 469 -32.75 -11.06 10.15
C VAL A 469 -32.29 -11.13 8.70
N SER A 470 -30.99 -10.98 8.49
CA SER A 470 -30.35 -11.15 7.17
C SER A 470 -29.58 -12.46 7.08
N ALA A 471 -29.53 -13.07 5.89
CA ALA A 471 -28.68 -14.21 5.57
C ALA A 471 -27.23 -13.76 5.38
N ARG A 472 -26.62 -13.26 6.46
CA ARG A 472 -25.29 -12.64 6.50
C ARG A 472 -24.42 -13.24 7.60
N ALA A 473 -23.12 -13.32 7.34
CA ALA A 473 -22.08 -13.72 8.27
C ALA A 473 -20.86 -12.78 8.17
N GLU A 474 -20.24 -12.48 9.31
CA GLU A 474 -18.99 -11.73 9.40
C GLU A 474 -17.96 -12.56 10.17
N LEU A 475 -16.79 -12.79 9.56
CA LEU A 475 -15.70 -13.52 10.21
C LEU A 475 -14.85 -12.57 11.05
N PHE A 476 -14.86 -12.77 12.36
CA PHE A 476 -13.98 -12.08 13.30
C PHE A 476 -12.82 -12.98 13.73
N ILE A 477 -11.61 -12.43 13.74
CA ILE A 477 -10.40 -13.08 14.26
C ILE A 477 -9.65 -12.05 15.13
N LYS A 478 -9.32 -12.40 16.38
CA LYS A 478 -8.65 -11.50 17.34
C LYS A 478 -9.39 -10.15 17.49
N LYS A 479 -10.72 -10.25 17.63
CA LYS A 479 -11.65 -9.12 17.81
C LYS A 479 -11.62 -8.12 16.64
N ARG A 480 -11.45 -8.61 15.41
CA ARG A 480 -11.42 -7.81 14.19
C ARG A 480 -12.10 -8.53 13.04
N GLU A 481 -13.01 -7.84 12.37
CA GLU A 481 -13.66 -8.25 11.12
C GLU A 481 -12.60 -8.47 10.01
N MET A 482 -12.55 -9.68 9.47
CA MET A 482 -11.65 -10.12 8.40
C MET A 482 -12.37 -10.23 7.05
N ALA A 483 -13.60 -10.72 7.04
CA ALA A 483 -14.42 -10.89 5.85
C ALA A 483 -15.91 -10.77 6.20
N ASN A 484 -16.69 -10.27 5.24
CA ASN A 484 -18.14 -10.10 5.29
C ASN A 484 -18.75 -10.86 4.12
N MET A 485 -19.84 -11.59 4.33
CA MET A 485 -20.46 -12.44 3.30
C MET A 485 -21.95 -12.62 3.54
N TYR A 486 -22.73 -12.72 2.47
CA TYR A 486 -24.18 -12.86 2.54
C TYR A 486 -24.77 -13.51 1.29
N GLU A 487 -25.97 -14.06 1.44
CA GLU A 487 -26.85 -14.30 0.30
C GLU A 487 -27.36 -12.95 -0.19
N GLU A 488 -27.25 -12.73 -1.50
CA GLU A 488 -27.56 -11.46 -2.14
C GLU A 488 -29.07 -11.21 -2.19
N GLU A 489 -29.48 -9.97 -1.90
CA GLU A 489 -30.84 -9.55 -2.23
C GLU A 489 -30.99 -9.45 -3.75
N ASN A 490 -31.90 -10.27 -4.28
CA ASN A 490 -32.12 -10.46 -5.70
C ASN A 490 -33.54 -10.12 -6.15
N SER A 491 -34.41 -9.69 -5.23
CA SER A 491 -35.70 -9.06 -5.53
C SER A 491 -35.52 -7.53 -5.69
N PRO A 492 -35.80 -6.94 -6.87
CA PRO A 492 -35.75 -5.48 -7.04
C PRO A 492 -36.76 -4.75 -6.13
N ILE A 493 -37.88 -5.39 -5.79
CA ILE A 493 -38.91 -4.83 -4.91
C ILE A 493 -38.38 -4.72 -3.48
N GLU A 494 -37.84 -5.81 -2.92
CA GLU A 494 -37.27 -5.81 -1.56
C GLU A 494 -36.02 -4.93 -1.47
N GLN A 495 -35.20 -4.91 -2.54
CA GLN A 495 -34.04 -4.02 -2.60
C GLN A 495 -34.45 -2.54 -2.57
N ARG A 496 -35.53 -2.16 -3.26
CA ARG A 496 -36.11 -0.80 -3.18
C ARG A 496 -36.61 -0.49 -1.77
N VAL A 497 -37.30 -1.42 -1.11
CA VAL A 497 -37.75 -1.27 0.29
C VAL A 497 -36.56 -1.03 1.22
N LYS A 498 -35.48 -1.81 1.10
CA LYS A 498 -34.26 -1.64 1.90
C LYS A 498 -33.55 -0.30 1.62
N PHE A 499 -33.47 0.16 0.38
CA PHE A 499 -32.95 1.50 0.07
C PHE A 499 -33.81 2.62 0.66
N MET A 500 -35.15 2.49 0.63
CA MET A 500 -36.04 3.45 1.29
C MET A 500 -35.83 3.47 2.82
N GLN A 501 -35.64 2.31 3.46
CA GLN A 501 -35.30 2.22 4.88
C GLN A 501 -33.93 2.85 5.18
N GLN A 502 -32.90 2.50 4.39
CA GLN A 502 -31.55 3.05 4.54
C GLN A 502 -31.51 4.58 4.38
N ALA A 503 -32.34 5.13 3.50
CA ALA A 503 -32.52 6.57 3.30
C ALA A 503 -33.21 7.29 4.48
N LYS A 504 -33.88 6.57 5.39
CA LYS A 504 -34.35 7.11 6.69
C LYS A 504 -33.20 7.24 7.69
N PHE A 505 -32.18 6.38 7.61
CA PHE A 505 -31.04 6.34 8.55
C PHE A 505 -29.87 7.26 8.15
N LYS A 506 -30.15 8.44 7.56
CA LYS A 506 -29.10 9.36 7.10
C LYS A 506 -28.28 9.94 8.24
N ASP A 507 -26.97 9.93 8.08
CA ASP A 507 -26.00 10.63 8.95
C ASP A 507 -24.77 11.11 8.13
N ASP A 508 -23.69 11.51 8.81
CA ASP A 508 -22.47 12.03 8.18
C ASP A 508 -21.76 11.02 7.25
N GLU A 509 -21.91 9.72 7.53
CA GLU A 509 -21.29 8.61 6.80
C GLU A 509 -22.30 7.98 5.82
N ASN A 510 -23.53 7.78 6.28
CA ASN A 510 -24.63 7.21 5.49
C ASN A 510 -25.37 8.30 4.68
N LYS A 511 -24.83 8.61 3.50
CA LYS A 511 -25.51 9.42 2.46
C LYS A 511 -26.28 8.55 1.45
N ALA A 512 -26.93 7.48 1.91
CA ALA A 512 -27.69 6.59 1.03
C ALA A 512 -28.70 7.34 0.15
N PHE A 513 -28.67 6.97 -1.13
CA PHE A 513 -29.62 7.33 -2.17
C PHE A 513 -30.21 6.03 -2.73
N ILE A 514 -31.35 6.14 -3.42
CA ILE A 514 -31.93 5.00 -4.12
C ILE A 514 -31.20 4.90 -5.47
N ASP A 515 -30.41 3.83 -5.66
CA ASP A 515 -29.75 3.57 -6.93
C ASP A 515 -30.73 2.93 -7.92
N GLU A 516 -31.51 3.78 -8.60
CA GLU A 516 -32.48 3.37 -9.61
C GLU A 516 -31.85 2.55 -10.74
N SER A 517 -30.59 2.81 -11.12
CA SER A 517 -29.91 2.04 -12.17
C SER A 517 -29.53 0.64 -11.71
N TYR A 518 -29.22 0.44 -10.43
CA TYR A 518 -29.05 -0.90 -9.86
C TYR A 518 -30.38 -1.63 -9.67
N LEU A 519 -31.47 -0.93 -9.33
CA LEU A 519 -32.80 -1.53 -9.28
C LEU A 519 -33.25 -2.01 -10.68
N GLU A 520 -33.09 -1.16 -11.71
CA GLU A 520 -33.31 -1.52 -13.12
C GLU A 520 -32.44 -2.72 -13.53
N ALA A 521 -31.18 -2.79 -13.07
CA ALA A 521 -30.33 -3.95 -13.34
C ALA A 521 -30.90 -5.25 -12.72
N LEU A 522 -31.41 -5.21 -11.49
CA LEU A 522 -32.03 -6.36 -10.81
C LEU A 522 -33.32 -6.84 -11.49
N GLU A 523 -34.04 -5.98 -12.21
CA GLU A 523 -35.25 -6.34 -12.97
C GLU A 523 -34.95 -7.31 -14.12
N TRP A 524 -33.72 -7.34 -14.64
CA TRP A 524 -33.26 -8.35 -15.61
C TRP A 524 -32.98 -9.73 -15.00
N GLY A 525 -33.05 -9.85 -13.66
CA GLY A 525 -32.97 -11.12 -12.93
C GLY A 525 -31.55 -11.45 -12.45
N LEU A 526 -31.25 -11.11 -11.20
CA LEU A 526 -30.10 -11.68 -10.48
C LEU A 526 -30.49 -13.10 -9.98
N PRO A 527 -29.77 -14.18 -10.36
CA PRO A 527 -30.00 -15.50 -9.77
C PRO A 527 -29.74 -15.48 -8.25
N PRO A 528 -30.25 -16.44 -7.47
CA PRO A 528 -29.81 -16.63 -6.09
C PRO A 528 -28.28 -16.70 -6.06
N THR A 529 -27.63 -15.79 -5.35
CA THR A 529 -26.19 -15.55 -5.43
C THR A 529 -25.64 -15.40 -4.02
N GLY A 530 -24.47 -15.98 -3.75
CA GLY A 530 -23.69 -15.70 -2.55
C GLY A 530 -22.58 -14.72 -2.88
N GLY A 531 -22.48 -13.61 -2.13
CA GLY A 531 -21.41 -12.63 -2.24
C GLY A 531 -20.50 -12.62 -1.01
N TRP A 532 -19.24 -12.26 -1.23
CA TRP A 532 -18.20 -12.26 -0.21
C TRP A 532 -17.20 -11.14 -0.48
N GLY A 533 -16.76 -10.47 0.59
CA GLY A 533 -15.72 -9.45 0.54
C GLY A 533 -14.75 -9.56 1.71
N CYS A 534 -13.45 -9.33 1.45
CA CYS A 534 -12.44 -9.21 2.49
C CYS A 534 -11.46 -8.05 2.23
N GLY A 535 -10.95 -7.47 3.31
CA GLY A 535 -9.83 -6.54 3.25
C GLY A 535 -8.50 -7.29 3.24
N ILE A 536 -7.85 -7.39 2.09
CA ILE A 536 -6.56 -8.09 1.94
C ILE A 536 -5.51 -7.51 2.91
N ASP A 537 -5.53 -6.19 3.13
CA ASP A 537 -4.68 -5.53 4.11
C ASP A 537 -4.81 -6.10 5.53
N ARG A 538 -6.04 -6.35 6.01
CA ARG A 538 -6.29 -6.97 7.32
C ARG A 538 -5.82 -8.42 7.34
N MET A 539 -6.02 -9.17 6.26
CA MET A 539 -5.52 -10.53 6.09
C MET A 539 -3.99 -10.59 6.18
N VAL A 540 -3.27 -9.69 5.50
CA VAL A 540 -1.80 -9.60 5.59
C VAL A 540 -1.36 -9.18 6.99
N MET A 541 -2.10 -8.31 7.68
CA MET A 541 -1.79 -7.92 9.07
C MET A 541 -1.85 -9.14 10.01
N LEU A 542 -2.88 -9.98 9.87
CA LEU A 542 -3.04 -11.22 10.63
C LEU A 542 -1.83 -12.14 10.47
N PHE A 543 -1.48 -12.49 9.22
CA PHE A 543 -0.41 -13.46 8.92
C PHE A 543 1.02 -12.94 9.09
N SER A 544 1.25 -11.62 8.99
CA SER A 544 2.57 -11.01 9.27
C SER A 544 2.78 -10.61 10.73
N GLY A 545 1.73 -10.65 11.55
CA GLY A 545 1.72 -10.09 12.90
C GLY A 545 1.98 -8.57 12.91
N ALA A 546 1.56 -7.86 11.87
CA ALA A 546 1.65 -6.41 11.78
C ALA A 546 0.49 -5.77 12.55
N LYS A 547 0.80 -4.85 13.47
CA LYS A 547 -0.22 -4.21 14.32
C LYS A 547 -0.95 -3.07 13.62
N ARG A 548 -0.43 -2.54 12.51
CA ARG A 548 -0.97 -1.41 11.77
C ARG A 548 -1.02 -1.67 10.26
N ILE A 549 -2.05 -1.17 9.57
CA ILE A 549 -2.21 -1.24 8.12
C ILE A 549 -1.03 -0.60 7.37
N SER A 550 -0.53 0.53 7.87
CA SER A 550 0.68 1.17 7.32
C SER A 550 1.94 0.29 7.34
N ASP A 551 2.00 -0.75 8.17
CA ASP A 551 3.16 -1.66 8.19
C ASP A 551 3.08 -2.72 7.07
N VAL A 552 1.89 -3.05 6.54
CA VAL A 552 1.66 -3.99 5.41
C VAL A 552 1.56 -3.32 4.03
N LEU A 553 1.53 -1.99 4.00
CA LEU A 553 1.57 -1.20 2.78
C LEU A 553 3.03 -0.88 2.37
N PRO A 554 3.41 -1.00 1.08
CA PRO A 554 4.79 -0.73 0.63
C PRO A 554 5.30 0.66 1.00
N PHE A 555 4.44 1.69 0.92
CA PHE A 555 4.78 3.09 1.19
C PHE A 555 4.16 3.67 2.48
N GLY A 556 3.51 2.83 3.30
CA GLY A 556 2.82 3.25 4.51
C GLY A 556 1.41 3.79 4.26
N SER A 557 0.87 4.62 5.17
CA SER A 557 -0.45 5.23 4.99
C SER A 557 -0.42 6.50 4.13
N LEU A 558 -1.59 7.07 3.82
CA LEU A 558 -1.70 8.36 3.14
C LEU A 558 -0.83 9.45 3.82
N ARG A 559 -0.72 9.43 5.16
CA ARG A 559 0.15 10.35 5.92
C ARG A 559 1.64 10.13 5.62
N ASN A 560 2.08 8.90 5.35
CA ASN A 560 3.44 8.64 4.89
C ASN A 560 3.65 9.26 3.50
N VAL A 561 2.77 8.93 2.54
CA VAL A 561 2.91 9.28 1.13
C VAL A 561 2.92 10.80 0.92
N VAL A 562 1.99 11.53 1.53
CA VAL A 562 1.95 13.01 1.47
C VAL A 562 3.25 13.64 2.02
N ASN A 563 3.86 13.04 3.06
CA ASN A 563 5.12 13.53 3.62
C ASN A 563 6.37 13.12 2.81
N LEU A 564 6.31 12.06 1.98
CA LEU A 564 7.39 11.72 1.04
C LEU A 564 7.56 12.81 -0.04
N GLY A 565 6.45 13.45 -0.44
CA GLY A 565 6.44 14.55 -1.41
C GLY A 565 7.10 15.84 -0.93
N ASN A 566 7.34 15.99 0.38
CA ASN A 566 8.04 17.13 0.98
C ASN A 566 9.50 16.74 1.34
N PRO A 567 10.46 16.81 0.41
CA PRO A 567 11.85 16.47 0.70
C PRO A 567 12.41 17.42 1.75
N ALA A 568 12.84 16.86 2.90
CA ALA A 568 13.62 17.61 3.88
C ALA A 568 14.80 18.30 3.18
N PRO A 569 15.03 19.62 3.43
CA PRO A 569 15.89 20.44 2.60
C PRO A 569 17.25 19.78 2.38
N ARG A 570 17.57 19.48 1.12
CA ARG A 570 18.94 19.06 0.75
C ARG A 570 19.87 20.16 1.21
N ALA A 571 20.95 19.81 1.91
CA ALA A 571 21.99 20.79 2.21
C ALA A 571 22.45 21.39 0.88
N SER A 572 22.38 22.71 0.75
CA SER A 572 22.38 23.40 -0.55
C SER A 572 23.62 23.14 -1.41
N GLY A 573 24.74 22.74 -0.80
CA GLY A 573 25.94 22.31 -1.51
C GLY A 573 25.84 20.92 -2.18
N ILE A 574 25.02 20.00 -1.69
CA ILE A 574 24.90 18.63 -2.27
C ILE A 574 24.15 18.70 -3.60
N ALA A 575 23.02 19.43 -3.64
CA ALA A 575 22.25 19.62 -4.86
C ALA A 575 23.11 20.30 -5.94
N LYS A 576 23.75 21.42 -5.59
CA LYS A 576 24.67 22.13 -6.48
C LYS A 576 25.84 21.29 -6.97
N LYS A 577 26.49 20.48 -6.12
CA LYS A 577 27.60 19.60 -6.56
C LYS A 577 27.11 18.49 -7.51
N LEU A 578 25.92 17.92 -7.28
CA LEU A 578 25.33 16.95 -8.20
C LEU A 578 24.88 17.60 -9.52
N GLU A 579 24.41 18.85 -9.47
CA GLU A 579 24.05 19.66 -10.65
C GLU A 579 25.28 20.06 -11.47
N SER A 580 26.40 20.47 -10.85
CA SER A 580 27.66 20.77 -11.56
C SER A 580 28.31 19.52 -12.16
N LEU A 581 28.24 18.38 -11.46
CA LEU A 581 28.63 17.08 -12.01
C LEU A 581 27.76 16.66 -13.21
N ALA A 582 26.45 16.90 -13.16
CA ALA A 582 25.53 16.57 -14.24
C ALA A 582 25.69 17.51 -15.46
N SER A 583 26.07 18.78 -15.25
CA SER A 583 26.31 19.76 -16.33
C SER A 583 27.73 19.67 -16.93
N GLY A 584 28.61 18.84 -16.36
CA GLY A 584 30.00 18.70 -16.81
C GLY A 584 30.90 19.90 -16.48
N GLN A 585 30.40 20.90 -15.75
CA GLN A 585 31.19 22.06 -15.35
C GLN A 585 32.03 21.73 -14.12
N LYS A 586 33.35 21.62 -14.31
CA LYS A 586 34.28 21.59 -13.17
C LYS A 586 34.26 22.93 -12.45
N ASP A 587 33.87 22.93 -11.18
CA ASP A 587 33.99 24.10 -10.31
C ASP A 587 35.45 24.59 -10.30
N VAL A 588 35.69 25.79 -10.84
CA VAL A 588 36.99 26.46 -10.74
C VAL A 588 37.20 26.83 -9.28
N PRO A 589 38.28 26.39 -8.62
CA PRO A 589 38.50 26.73 -7.22
C PRO A 589 38.75 28.23 -7.06
N GLU A 590 37.88 28.93 -6.32
CA GLU A 590 38.10 30.34 -5.97
C GLU A 590 39.46 30.51 -5.27
N SER A 591 40.38 31.21 -5.93
CA SER A 591 41.69 31.51 -5.38
C SER A 591 41.57 32.39 -4.13
N LYS A 592 42.06 31.90 -2.99
CA LYS A 592 42.12 32.65 -1.72
C LYS A 592 43.18 33.77 -1.77
N SER A 593 42.93 34.84 -2.53
CA SER A 593 43.93 35.91 -2.76
C SER A 593 43.35 37.33 -2.91
N ALA A 594 42.25 37.67 -2.24
CA ALA A 594 41.69 39.04 -2.29
C ALA A 594 41.07 39.61 -0.98
N LYS A 595 41.44 39.12 0.21
CA LYS A 595 40.97 39.68 1.51
C LYS A 595 42.10 40.02 2.50
N LYS A 596 43.09 40.79 2.05
CA LYS A 596 44.14 41.35 2.95
C LYS A 596 44.64 42.75 2.57
N LYS A 597 43.74 43.64 2.12
CA LYS A 597 44.03 45.09 1.89
C LYS A 597 42.77 45.98 1.95
N LYS A 598 42.13 46.08 3.12
CA LYS A 598 41.18 47.16 3.50
C LYS A 598 40.87 47.10 5.01
N LYS A 599 41.90 47.39 5.83
CA LYS A 599 41.75 47.54 7.29
C LYS A 599 42.82 48.51 7.84
N LYS A 600 42.67 49.80 7.53
CA LYS A 600 43.32 50.99 8.15
C LYS A 600 42.71 52.27 7.53
N LYS A 601 42.57 53.34 8.34
CA LYS A 601 41.71 54.54 8.15
C LYS A 601 40.20 54.20 8.21
N ALA A 602 39.36 54.81 9.05
CA ALA A 602 39.53 55.71 10.20
C ALA A 602 38.38 55.38 11.22
N ALA A 603 38.38 55.61 12.53
CA ALA A 603 39.14 56.46 13.46
C ALA A 603 38.82 57.97 13.44
N ALA A 604 37.71 58.39 14.10
CA ALA A 604 37.64 59.48 15.11
C ALA A 604 36.19 60.01 15.32
N SER A 605 35.87 60.44 16.56
CA SER A 605 34.66 61.18 17.04
C SER A 605 33.26 60.59 16.73
N GLY A 606 32.16 60.81 17.47
CA GLY A 606 31.86 61.49 18.75
C GLY A 606 30.39 61.99 18.75
N ALA A 607 29.60 62.07 19.85
CA ALA A 607 29.75 61.57 21.22
C ALA A 607 28.36 61.58 21.97
N ALA A 608 28.34 61.13 23.24
CA ALA A 608 27.39 61.47 24.32
C ALA A 608 25.83 61.36 24.16
N THR A 609 25.26 60.28 24.73
CA THR A 609 24.17 60.22 25.77
C THR A 609 22.79 60.92 25.62
N PRO A 610 21.73 60.48 26.36
CA PRO A 610 20.33 60.45 25.88
C PRO A 610 19.32 61.28 26.71
N VAL A 611 18.01 61.18 26.42
CA VAL A 611 16.93 61.12 27.45
C VAL A 611 15.57 60.63 26.87
N LYS A 612 14.75 60.11 27.81
CA LYS A 612 13.34 59.63 27.82
C LYS A 612 12.34 60.50 26.98
N LYS A 613 11.10 60.10 26.65
CA LYS A 613 9.97 59.68 27.54
C LYS A 613 8.73 59.18 26.75
N ASP A 614 7.85 58.44 27.44
CA ASP A 614 6.36 58.38 27.43
C ASP A 614 5.53 58.70 26.15
N GLY A 615 4.45 57.94 25.90
CA GLY A 615 3.44 58.32 24.89
C GLY A 615 2.36 57.26 24.59
N MET A 616 1.27 57.27 25.35
CA MET A 616 0.08 56.42 25.17
C MET A 616 -0.93 57.07 24.21
N ALA A 617 -1.60 56.32 23.30
CA ALA A 617 -2.98 56.57 22.81
C ALA A 617 -3.44 55.62 21.67
N THR A 618 -4.47 54.81 21.95
CA THR A 618 -5.63 54.58 21.04
C THR A 618 -6.55 55.83 21.12
N PRO A 619 -7.65 56.04 20.34
CA PRO A 619 -8.60 55.03 19.82
C PRO A 619 -9.39 55.39 18.51
N VAL A 620 -10.53 54.69 18.33
CA VAL A 620 -11.75 55.05 17.56
C VAL A 620 -11.79 54.68 16.06
N LYS A 621 -12.94 54.29 15.44
CA LYS A 621 -14.18 53.53 15.76
C LYS A 621 -15.09 53.60 14.50
N LYS A 622 -16.16 52.79 14.44
CA LYS A 622 -17.37 52.93 13.58
C LYS A 622 -17.20 52.67 12.08
N ASP A 623 -18.23 52.30 11.29
CA ASP A 623 -19.54 51.62 11.47
C ASP A 623 -19.88 51.10 10.03
N GLU A 624 -20.28 49.84 9.79
CA GLU A 624 -21.65 49.26 9.79
C GLU A 624 -22.46 49.47 8.46
N VAL A 625 -23.46 48.59 8.21
CA VAL A 625 -24.57 48.69 7.20
C VAL A 625 -24.21 48.37 5.72
N VAL A 626 -25.04 47.74 4.84
CA VAL A 626 -26.00 46.59 4.88
C VAL A 626 -26.61 46.40 3.45
N SER A 627 -27.31 45.27 3.19
CA SER A 627 -28.28 45.02 2.06
C SER A 627 -27.69 44.69 0.67
N SER A 628 -28.00 43.54 0.05
CA SER A 628 -29.17 43.12 -0.80
C SER A 628 -28.99 43.53 -2.28
N VAL A 629 -29.46 42.82 -3.31
CA VAL A 629 -30.85 42.51 -3.74
C VAL A 629 -30.89 41.27 -4.69
N LYS A 630 -32.07 40.67 -4.91
CA LYS A 630 -32.39 39.53 -5.81
C LYS A 630 -32.45 39.90 -7.31
N ALA A 631 -32.34 38.92 -8.22
CA ALA A 631 -33.37 38.57 -9.24
C ALA A 631 -32.83 37.72 -10.41
N ALA A 632 -33.73 36.92 -11.02
CA ALA A 632 -33.64 36.23 -12.32
C ALA A 632 -34.94 36.59 -13.11
N PRO A 633 -35.41 35.92 -14.19
CA PRO A 633 -34.84 34.93 -15.13
C PRO A 633 -35.13 35.30 -16.63
N GLN A 634 -35.45 34.31 -17.50
CA GLN A 634 -35.98 34.37 -18.90
C GLN A 634 -34.92 34.35 -20.05
N THR A 635 -35.11 33.71 -21.22
CA THR A 635 -36.16 32.82 -21.81
C THR A 635 -35.65 32.09 -23.08
N GLU A 636 -36.28 30.95 -23.46
CA GLU A 636 -36.57 30.46 -24.85
C GLU A 636 -35.43 30.22 -25.88
N SER A 637 -35.55 29.39 -26.94
CA SER A 637 -36.48 28.29 -27.32
C SER A 637 -35.93 27.50 -28.55
N ALA A 638 -36.48 26.29 -28.82
CA ALA A 638 -36.68 25.64 -30.14
C ALA A 638 -35.48 25.39 -31.12
N SER A 639 -35.49 24.47 -32.11
CA SER A 639 -36.23 23.21 -32.39
C SER A 639 -35.67 22.52 -33.68
N ALA A 640 -36.28 21.39 -34.10
CA ALA A 640 -36.06 20.58 -35.32
C ALA A 640 -34.91 19.54 -35.26
N LYS A 641 -35.10 18.21 -35.46
CA LYS A 641 -35.89 17.36 -36.40
C LYS A 641 -35.35 17.28 -37.83
N GLU A 642 -34.88 16.08 -38.21
CA GLU A 642 -35.37 15.19 -39.30
C GLU A 642 -34.37 14.01 -39.44
N SER A 643 -34.77 12.73 -39.25
CA SER A 643 -35.36 11.76 -40.22
C SER A 643 -34.40 11.32 -41.34
N ALA A 644 -34.42 10.11 -41.92
CA ALA A 644 -34.97 8.77 -41.63
C ALA A 644 -34.54 7.85 -42.81
N SER A 645 -35.01 6.59 -42.86
CA SER A 645 -35.01 5.67 -44.04
C SER A 645 -33.63 5.07 -44.46
N GLU A 646 -33.50 3.87 -45.05
CA GLU A 646 -34.40 2.69 -45.17
C GLU A 646 -33.62 1.45 -45.68
N ALA A 647 -34.33 0.31 -45.83
CA ALA A 647 -34.04 -0.85 -46.68
C ALA A 647 -32.89 -1.83 -46.30
N GLU A 648 -32.87 -3.09 -46.76
CA GLU A 648 -33.91 -4.15 -46.95
C GLU A 648 -33.18 -5.47 -47.31
N SER A 649 -33.91 -6.59 -47.52
CA SER A 649 -33.44 -7.94 -47.93
C SER A 649 -32.58 -8.70 -46.89
N ALA A 650 -32.81 -9.96 -46.46
CA ALA A 650 -33.44 -11.19 -46.99
C ALA A 650 -32.47 -12.11 -47.77
N ASP A 651 -32.08 -13.24 -47.15
CA ASP A 651 -32.20 -14.59 -47.75
C ASP A 651 -31.84 -15.74 -46.77
N LYS A 652 -32.65 -16.82 -46.81
CA LYS A 652 -32.37 -18.28 -46.64
C LYS A 652 -31.49 -18.78 -45.46
N GLU A 653 -31.98 -19.68 -44.60
CA GLU A 653 -32.18 -21.14 -44.83
C GLU A 653 -30.89 -21.87 -45.26
N ASP A 654 -30.27 -22.64 -44.35
CA ASP A 654 -30.29 -24.11 -44.46
C ASP A 654 -29.77 -24.88 -43.21
N GLU A 655 -30.07 -26.18 -43.22
CA GLU A 655 -30.07 -27.19 -42.16
C GLU A 655 -28.79 -27.42 -41.30
N ALA A 656 -29.03 -27.97 -40.09
CA ALA A 656 -28.03 -28.71 -39.30
C ALA A 656 -27.91 -30.17 -39.80
N PRO A 657 -26.81 -30.89 -39.46
CA PRO A 657 -27.02 -31.90 -38.42
C PRO A 657 -25.83 -32.14 -37.46
N ALA A 658 -26.15 -32.76 -36.32
CA ALA A 658 -25.24 -33.39 -35.37
C ALA A 658 -25.62 -34.88 -35.20
N PRO A 659 -24.97 -35.70 -34.36
CA PRO A 659 -23.56 -35.72 -33.91
C PRO A 659 -22.87 -37.09 -34.14
N GLY A 660 -21.53 -37.11 -34.23
CA GLY A 660 -20.72 -38.34 -34.25
C GLY A 660 -20.17 -38.74 -32.88
N LYS A 661 -20.47 -39.96 -32.40
CA LYS A 661 -19.86 -40.56 -31.19
C LYS A 661 -18.49 -41.18 -31.53
N SER A 662 -17.50 -41.11 -30.63
CA SER A 662 -16.90 -42.30 -29.97
C SER A 662 -15.53 -42.07 -29.27
N SER A 663 -15.44 -42.62 -28.04
CA SER A 663 -14.31 -43.34 -27.42
C SER A 663 -12.88 -42.77 -27.33
N SER A 664 -12.48 -42.54 -26.06
CA SER A 664 -11.33 -43.16 -25.34
C SER A 664 -9.87 -42.80 -25.63
N ALA A 665 -9.19 -42.46 -24.52
CA ALA A 665 -7.86 -42.90 -24.09
C ALA A 665 -6.61 -42.46 -24.89
N MET A 666 -5.92 -41.45 -24.36
CA MET A 666 -4.65 -41.64 -23.62
C MET A 666 -4.42 -40.48 -22.64
#